data_AF-A0AAW2IBT4-F1
#
_entry.id   AF-A0AAW2IBT4-F1
#
_cell.length_a   1.000
_cell.length_b   1.000
_cell.length_c   1.000
_cell.angle_alpha   90.00
_cell.angle_beta   90.00
_cell.angle_gamma   90.00
#
_symmetry.space_group_name_H-M   'P 1'
#
loop_
_entity.id
_entity.type
_entity.pdbx_description
1 polymer ?
#
loop_
_entity_poly.entity_id
_entity_poly.type
_entity_poly.pdbx_seq_one_letter_code
_entity_poly.pdbx_strand_id
1 'polypeptide(L)'
;MRTPDSDVKPTFLYCLSVIALFIYLYGFFPIENSFQKNEADLFDRNDNTQHSAHHKLFDKMVLMVIDALRYDFVFPNTSKRFMPFTTTSILNNESCLIKLKAQAPTVTMPRLKAMTSGIVPTYLDVISNFMGTEEFKPDSFIQQAKLNNFRIVFYGDDTWMKLFPKSFVRSEGTNSFFASDYTEVDDNVTRHLDEEFRKKDWDFLIMHYLGLDHIGHMEGPRSVLVGPKLKEMDDIIFKIHQYLKKMEEDGLKSLFIITSDHGMKDSGGHGGVTYPEIILPLVSLGRACNYIPGWPKEYIAEQTDLAPTISTAFGLPSPVQSIGKIIPALLHGMDLKLVLDALEMNEKRLKLKAGILESDMPGVECGTSSELSCLQEKGRQYYLHMSELSDDLRSTSGFNLPCLTLSILLMWMILIVLSFHLLKTLPRPRTVTQYLLLIGTGLYGVSFASTSMIEEEHQTWYFLWSTFCTLSIFESLDRRKFGVSQGFKTALPWVALMFTHRILRKLNQTGDKWAMLPDIKGYLNSSENSFLLTLVFLLGLLALFYCTFSNGCTRYQLIIFSSALIVNLYYRLSISSIHFEFLQFPKSRGKLACNIFWVLTIIFTVQCLKRREFYLAWSLAASILLKPHNVILLSVQVITSRQINKIFYKTEDILYNSIAHFWMGYVFYFYQGNGNSLANVDVSPGFVGLEEFNLLYSGIMVAAHTNSGHILAFLLSPKSNLVNSVLRLFPLATYVTFLIFQLNHLFIWSVFSPKLLYETNFSIIFLILLSVNYLISIPVKSKFHEKPC
;
A
#
# COMPACT_ATOMS: atom_id res chain seq x y z
N MET A 1 -36.58 -16.16 21.39
CA MET A 1 -35.56 -15.66 22.33
C MET A 1 -34.30 -16.49 22.14
N ARG A 2 -33.19 -15.90 21.69
CA ARG A 2 -31.89 -16.60 21.59
C ARG A 2 -31.21 -16.54 22.95
N THR A 3 -30.72 -17.67 23.44
CA THR A 3 -29.93 -17.72 24.67
C THR A 3 -28.55 -17.12 24.40
N PRO A 4 -27.96 -16.34 25.32
CA PRO A 4 -26.59 -15.84 25.19
C PRO A 4 -25.56 -16.95 24.87
N ASP A 5 -25.82 -18.17 25.33
CA ASP A 5 -24.98 -19.35 25.09
C ASP A 5 -24.87 -19.76 23.61
N SER A 6 -25.83 -19.38 22.75
CA SER A 6 -25.79 -19.76 21.32
C SER A 6 -24.71 -19.03 20.54
N ASP A 7 -24.29 -17.84 20.99
CA ASP A 7 -23.34 -16.97 20.28
C ASP A 7 -21.91 -17.01 20.87
N VAL A 8 -21.71 -17.54 22.09
CA VAL A 8 -20.39 -17.68 22.74
C VAL A 8 -19.48 -18.62 21.95
N LYS A 9 -19.97 -19.84 21.67
CA LYS A 9 -19.16 -20.90 21.03
C LYS A 9 -18.69 -20.47 19.63
N PRO A 10 -19.53 -19.91 18.75
CA PRO A 10 -19.06 -19.41 17.46
C PRO A 10 -18.02 -18.31 17.57
N THR A 11 -18.20 -17.33 18.46
CA THR A 11 -17.22 -16.24 18.63
C THR A 11 -15.87 -16.76 19.15
N PHE A 12 -15.89 -17.69 20.10
CA PHE A 12 -14.66 -18.31 20.62
C PHE A 12 -13.93 -19.12 19.54
N LEU A 13 -14.66 -19.96 18.78
CA LEU A 13 -14.08 -20.72 17.67
C LEU A 13 -13.52 -19.80 16.58
N TYR A 14 -14.20 -18.70 16.27
CA TYR A 14 -13.69 -17.71 15.32
C TYR A 14 -12.43 -17.00 15.84
N CYS A 15 -12.35 -16.70 17.15
CA CYS A 15 -11.12 -16.18 17.78
C CYS A 15 -9.93 -17.14 17.58
N LEU A 16 -10.14 -18.45 17.77
CA LEU A 16 -9.10 -19.45 17.49
C LEU A 16 -8.67 -19.47 16.02
N SER A 17 -9.59 -19.21 15.08
CA SER A 17 -9.23 -19.11 13.66
C SER A 17 -8.38 -17.88 13.35
N VAL A 18 -8.57 -16.77 14.07
CA VAL A 18 -7.70 -15.59 13.96
C VAL A 18 -6.31 -15.88 14.52
N ILE A 19 -6.20 -16.64 15.62
CA ILE A 19 -4.90 -17.11 16.13
C ILE A 19 -4.22 -18.03 15.09
N ALA A 20 -4.95 -18.95 14.49
CA ALA A 20 -4.43 -19.78 13.40
C ALA A 20 -3.93 -18.92 12.22
N LEU A 21 -4.65 -17.85 11.86
CA LEU A 21 -4.22 -16.91 10.83
C LEU A 21 -2.90 -16.21 11.19
N PHE A 22 -2.65 -15.83 12.45
CA PHE A 22 -1.35 -15.29 12.86
C PHE A 22 -0.21 -16.31 12.74
N ILE A 23 -0.48 -17.59 13.01
CA ILE A 23 0.49 -18.68 12.75
C ILE A 23 0.78 -18.79 11.24
N TYR A 24 -0.25 -18.61 10.40
CA TYR A 24 -0.07 -18.57 8.94
C TYR A 24 0.84 -17.41 8.54
N LEU A 25 0.57 -16.20 9.02
CA LEU A 25 1.35 -15.01 8.70
C LEU A 25 2.82 -15.16 9.12
N TYR A 26 3.08 -15.73 10.30
CA TYR A 26 4.43 -16.05 10.76
C TYR A 26 5.13 -17.04 9.82
N GLY A 27 4.40 -18.04 9.31
CA GLY A 27 4.98 -18.99 8.36
C GLY A 27 5.14 -18.44 6.95
N PHE A 28 4.33 -17.45 6.57
CA PHE A 28 4.26 -16.89 5.23
C PHE A 28 5.24 -15.73 5.03
N PHE A 29 5.42 -14.88 6.04
CA PHE A 29 6.40 -13.79 5.96
C PHE A 29 7.71 -14.23 6.62
N PRO A 30 8.77 -14.50 5.85
CA PRO A 30 10.04 -14.91 6.42
C PRO A 30 10.57 -13.82 7.34
N ILE A 31 10.83 -14.18 8.60
CA ILE A 31 11.57 -13.34 9.54
C ILE A 31 13.03 -13.76 9.40
N GLU A 32 13.90 -12.83 9.00
CA GLU A 32 15.34 -13.09 8.96
C GLU A 32 15.86 -13.37 10.38
N ASN A 33 15.94 -14.65 10.73
CA ASN A 33 16.63 -15.09 11.94
C ASN A 33 18.12 -14.89 11.72
N SER A 34 18.72 -13.90 12.39
CA SER A 34 20.06 -13.89 13.03
C SER A 34 21.18 -14.81 12.51
N PHE A 35 21.24 -15.13 11.21
CA PHE A 35 22.42 -15.72 10.54
C PHE A 35 23.54 -14.69 10.38
N GLN A 36 23.29 -13.45 10.83
CA GLN A 36 24.17 -12.28 10.85
C GLN A 36 25.53 -12.49 11.52
N LYS A 37 25.72 -13.49 12.39
CA LYS A 37 26.99 -13.68 13.10
C LYS A 37 28.01 -14.56 12.39
N ASN A 38 27.57 -15.59 11.65
CA ASN A 38 28.52 -16.57 11.10
C ASN A 38 29.07 -16.17 9.73
N GLU A 39 28.33 -15.41 8.90
CA GLU A 39 28.82 -14.98 7.58
C GLU A 39 29.84 -13.83 7.68
N ALA A 40 29.61 -12.86 8.57
CA ALA A 40 30.57 -11.79 8.83
C ALA A 40 31.91 -12.36 9.35
N ASP A 41 31.86 -13.32 10.28
CA ASP A 41 33.04 -14.02 10.80
C ASP A 41 33.75 -14.87 9.73
N LEU A 42 33.06 -15.36 8.69
CA LEU A 42 33.66 -16.14 7.59
C LEU A 42 34.40 -15.25 6.58
N PHE A 43 33.88 -14.05 6.28
CA PHE A 43 34.61 -13.06 5.48
C PHE A 43 35.80 -12.49 6.25
N ASP A 44 35.64 -12.22 7.55
CA ASP A 44 36.70 -11.65 8.40
C ASP A 44 37.82 -12.67 8.70
N ARG A 45 37.51 -13.98 8.75
CA ARG A 45 38.53 -15.03 8.99
C ARG A 45 39.36 -15.40 7.77
N ASN A 46 38.82 -15.27 6.55
CA ASN A 46 39.55 -15.62 5.32
C ASN A 46 40.36 -14.46 4.73
N ASP A 47 40.15 -13.21 5.17
CA ASP A 47 40.84 -12.02 4.64
C ASP A 47 41.89 -11.42 5.60
N ASN A 48 42.41 -12.24 6.52
CA ASN A 48 43.62 -11.90 7.30
C ASN A 48 44.91 -11.94 6.46
N THR A 49 44.81 -12.13 5.15
CA THR A 49 45.92 -11.98 4.20
C THR A 49 45.77 -10.69 3.40
N GLN A 50 46.49 -9.67 3.86
CA GLN A 50 46.84 -8.43 3.15
C GLN A 50 45.67 -7.47 2.83
N HIS A 51 45.80 -6.26 3.40
CA HIS A 51 45.26 -5.01 2.87
C HIS A 51 45.41 -4.92 1.33
N SER A 52 44.45 -5.44 0.59
CA SER A 52 44.13 -4.92 -0.73
C SER A 52 43.45 -3.59 -0.49
N ALA A 53 44.19 -2.50 -0.64
CA ALA A 53 43.60 -1.17 -0.68
C ALA A 53 42.57 -1.15 -1.80
N HIS A 54 41.28 -1.29 -1.46
CA HIS A 54 40.19 -1.10 -2.40
C HIS A 54 40.38 0.30 -3.01
N HIS A 55 40.72 0.35 -4.30
CA HIS A 55 41.01 1.60 -4.97
C HIS A 55 39.73 2.44 -5.02
N LYS A 56 39.74 3.57 -4.32
CA LYS A 56 38.66 4.56 -4.36
C LYS A 56 38.59 5.18 -5.76
N LEU A 57 37.43 5.10 -6.39
CA LEU A 57 37.25 5.54 -7.79
C LEU A 57 36.73 6.98 -7.89
N PHE A 58 36.01 7.41 -6.87
CA PHE A 58 35.42 8.73 -6.75
C PHE A 58 35.71 9.33 -5.39
N ASP A 59 35.98 10.63 -5.35
CA ASP A 59 36.25 11.37 -4.13
C ASP A 59 34.98 11.76 -3.39
N LYS A 60 33.96 12.17 -4.15
CA LYS A 60 32.70 12.71 -3.64
C LYS A 60 31.48 12.09 -4.32
N MET A 61 30.41 11.89 -3.55
CA MET A 61 29.10 11.45 -4.05
C MET A 61 28.04 12.50 -3.80
N VAL A 62 27.20 12.75 -4.80
CA VAL A 62 25.87 13.31 -4.57
C VAL A 62 24.83 12.27 -4.97
N LEU A 63 23.96 11.90 -4.05
CA LEU A 63 22.80 11.04 -4.29
C LEU A 63 21.53 11.86 -4.10
N MET A 64 20.86 12.19 -5.20
CA MET A 64 19.57 12.88 -5.20
C MET A 64 18.46 11.86 -5.47
N VAL A 65 17.66 11.58 -4.46
CA VAL A 65 16.44 10.77 -4.56
C VAL A 65 15.27 11.73 -4.72
N ILE A 66 14.49 11.57 -5.79
CA ILE A 66 13.25 12.32 -6.03
C ILE A 66 12.11 11.32 -5.86
N ASP A 67 11.35 11.42 -4.77
CA ASP A 67 10.30 10.48 -4.43
C ASP A 67 9.24 10.40 -5.55
N ALA A 68 8.83 9.18 -5.87
CA ALA A 68 7.90 8.84 -6.95
C ALA A 68 8.28 9.29 -8.38
N LEU A 69 9.57 9.58 -8.65
CA LEU A 69 10.05 9.91 -10.00
C LEU A 69 9.96 8.71 -10.94
N ARG A 70 9.00 8.77 -11.87
CA ARG A 70 8.80 7.74 -12.90
C ARG A 70 9.85 7.84 -14.02
N TYR A 71 10.19 6.70 -14.62
CA TYR A 71 11.15 6.66 -15.74
C TYR A 71 10.70 7.52 -16.95
N ASP A 72 9.41 7.58 -17.24
CA ASP A 72 8.86 8.34 -18.36
C ASP A 72 8.91 9.87 -18.16
N PHE A 73 9.09 10.35 -16.93
CA PHE A 73 9.29 11.79 -16.65
C PHE A 73 10.64 12.31 -17.14
N VAL A 74 11.63 11.43 -17.32
CA VAL A 74 12.99 11.76 -17.77
C VAL A 74 13.20 11.40 -19.26
N PHE A 75 12.22 10.79 -19.94
CA PHE A 75 12.37 10.25 -21.30
C PHE A 75 11.90 11.19 -22.43
N PRO A 76 12.61 11.26 -23.60
CA PRO A 76 12.59 12.40 -24.52
C PRO A 76 11.26 12.79 -25.17
N ASN A 77 10.31 11.86 -25.35
CA ASN A 77 9.06 12.15 -26.06
C ASN A 77 8.08 13.02 -25.23
N THR A 78 8.28 13.12 -23.91
CA THR A 78 7.42 13.89 -22.99
C THR A 78 8.22 14.85 -22.10
N SER A 79 9.48 14.53 -21.78
CA SER A 79 10.26 15.19 -20.71
C SER A 79 10.91 16.53 -21.07
N LYS A 80 11.18 16.82 -22.36
CA LYS A 80 11.90 18.05 -22.77
C LYS A 80 11.25 19.35 -22.27
N ARG A 81 9.94 19.34 -22.03
CA ARG A 81 9.21 20.50 -21.53
C ARG A 81 9.48 20.77 -20.05
N PHE A 82 9.65 19.73 -19.24
CA PHE A 82 9.67 19.84 -17.79
C PHE A 82 11.05 19.59 -17.18
N MET A 83 11.90 18.75 -17.79
CA MET A 83 13.30 18.54 -17.36
C MET A 83 14.30 18.79 -18.50
N PRO A 84 14.37 20.02 -19.04
CA PRO A 84 15.16 20.33 -20.23
C PRO A 84 16.67 20.07 -20.05
N PHE A 85 17.27 20.40 -18.90
CA PHE A 85 18.70 20.22 -18.68
C PHE A 85 19.06 18.73 -18.64
N THR A 86 18.41 17.98 -17.75
CA THR A 86 18.65 16.55 -17.56
C THR A 86 18.42 15.77 -18.86
N THR A 87 17.31 16.04 -19.55
CA THR A 87 16.98 15.38 -20.81
C THR A 87 18.00 15.70 -21.91
N THR A 88 18.44 16.95 -22.02
CA THR A 88 19.42 17.36 -23.04
C THR A 88 20.79 16.73 -22.77
N SER A 89 21.22 16.68 -21.52
CA SER A 89 22.49 16.04 -21.16
C SER A 89 22.49 14.53 -21.49
N ILE A 90 21.38 13.84 -21.27
CA ILE A 90 21.21 12.43 -21.68
C ILE A 90 21.25 12.29 -23.21
N LEU A 91 20.50 13.13 -23.94
CA LEU A 91 20.44 13.09 -25.41
C LEU A 91 21.78 13.41 -26.08
N ASN A 92 22.59 14.28 -25.47
CA ASN A 92 23.92 14.65 -25.94
C ASN A 92 25.01 13.62 -25.57
N ASN A 93 24.63 12.51 -24.90
CA ASN A 93 25.55 11.52 -24.36
C ASN A 93 26.57 12.12 -23.36
N GLU A 94 26.19 13.17 -22.66
CA GLU A 94 26.96 13.75 -21.56
C GLU A 94 26.61 13.11 -20.20
N SER A 95 25.42 12.51 -20.12
CA SER A 95 24.93 11.79 -18.93
C SER A 95 24.37 10.43 -19.32
N CYS A 96 24.39 9.49 -18.38
CA CYS A 96 23.93 8.13 -18.62
C CYS A 96 22.57 7.89 -17.96
N LEU A 97 21.61 7.33 -18.71
CA LEU A 97 20.29 6.92 -18.22
C LEU A 97 20.19 5.39 -18.24
N ILE A 98 19.89 4.80 -17.09
CA ILE A 98 19.70 3.36 -16.90
C ILE A 98 18.29 3.12 -16.35
N LYS A 99 17.64 2.05 -16.81
CA LYS A 99 16.39 1.57 -16.20
C LYS A 99 16.72 0.83 -14.91
N LEU A 100 16.19 1.31 -13.80
CA LEU A 100 16.25 0.65 -12.51
C LEU A 100 14.89 0.02 -12.20
N LYS A 101 14.86 -1.20 -11.70
CA LYS A 101 13.64 -1.89 -11.29
C LYS A 101 13.58 -1.96 -9.76
N ALA A 102 12.54 -1.36 -9.20
CA ALA A 102 12.16 -1.53 -7.80
C ALA A 102 11.25 -2.76 -7.66
N GLN A 103 11.43 -3.49 -6.56
CA GLN A 103 10.58 -4.62 -6.23
C GLN A 103 9.37 -4.15 -5.41
N ALA A 104 8.31 -4.93 -5.36
CA ALA A 104 7.25 -4.68 -4.39
C ALA A 104 7.71 -5.08 -2.97
N PRO A 105 7.19 -4.42 -1.92
CA PRO A 105 6.31 -3.26 -1.98
C PRO A 105 7.08 -1.98 -2.35
N THR A 106 6.54 -1.19 -3.27
CA THR A 106 7.06 0.12 -3.72
C THR A 106 6.68 1.21 -2.73
N VAL A 107 7.12 1.08 -1.48
CA VAL A 107 6.90 2.05 -0.39
C VAL A 107 8.25 2.57 0.07
N THR A 108 8.37 3.87 0.36
CA THR A 108 9.61 4.58 0.68
C THR A 108 10.57 3.81 1.58
N MET A 109 10.18 3.51 2.84
CA MET A 109 11.11 2.88 3.79
C MET A 109 11.66 1.51 3.31
N PRO A 110 10.83 0.53 2.88
CA PRO A 110 11.33 -0.69 2.24
C PRO A 110 12.32 -0.44 1.09
N ARG A 111 12.07 0.57 0.24
CA ARG A 111 12.90 0.88 -0.93
C ARG A 111 14.23 1.52 -0.52
N LEU A 112 14.24 2.40 0.47
CA LEU A 112 15.47 2.96 1.05
C LEU A 112 16.36 1.86 1.64
N LYS A 113 15.77 0.89 2.35
CA LYS A 113 16.51 -0.29 2.85
C LYS A 113 17.10 -1.11 1.69
N ALA A 114 16.34 -1.39 0.64
CA ALA A 114 16.83 -2.11 -0.54
C ALA A 114 17.98 -1.39 -1.24
N MET A 115 17.82 -0.08 -1.48
CA MET A 115 18.81 0.74 -2.18
C MET A 115 20.15 0.81 -1.44
N THR A 116 20.11 0.82 -0.11
CA THR A 116 21.28 1.03 0.74
C THR A 116 21.98 -0.25 1.19
N SER A 117 21.24 -1.35 1.34
CA SER A 117 21.78 -2.66 1.77
C SER A 117 21.88 -3.68 0.63
N GLY A 118 21.12 -3.51 -0.45
CA GLY A 118 21.01 -4.50 -1.52
C GLY A 118 20.24 -5.76 -1.12
N ILE A 119 19.41 -5.69 -0.07
CA ILE A 119 18.53 -6.77 0.40
C ILE A 119 17.14 -6.62 -0.23
N VAL A 120 16.46 -7.74 -0.49
CA VAL A 120 15.06 -7.75 -0.94
C VAL A 120 14.15 -7.28 0.20
N PRO A 121 13.31 -6.25 0.00
CA PRO A 121 12.46 -5.78 1.08
C PRO A 121 11.29 -6.71 1.34
N THR A 122 10.85 -6.76 2.58
CA THR A 122 9.74 -7.62 3.01
C THR A 122 8.47 -6.81 3.27
N TYR A 123 7.30 -7.45 3.23
CA TYR A 123 6.05 -6.80 3.66
C TYR A 123 6.02 -6.47 5.16
N LEU A 124 6.83 -7.16 5.97
CA LEU A 124 7.04 -6.80 7.37
C LEU A 124 7.72 -5.43 7.50
N ASP A 125 8.54 -5.04 6.51
CA ASP A 125 9.09 -3.67 6.46
C ASP A 125 7.98 -2.64 6.32
N VAL A 126 6.95 -2.88 5.50
CA VAL A 126 5.80 -1.94 5.41
C VAL A 126 5.10 -1.81 6.76
N ILE A 127 4.83 -2.93 7.43
CA ILE A 127 4.18 -2.93 8.75
C ILE A 127 5.04 -2.20 9.78
N SER A 128 6.36 -2.45 9.81
CA SER A 128 7.28 -1.75 10.72
C SER A 128 7.40 -0.25 10.40
N ASN A 129 7.31 0.15 9.13
CA ASN A 129 7.26 1.57 8.74
C ASN A 129 6.05 2.27 9.36
N PHE A 130 4.86 1.65 9.24
CA PHE A 130 3.67 2.15 9.91
C PHE A 130 3.87 2.12 11.43
N MET A 131 4.49 1.06 11.97
CA MET A 131 4.69 0.87 13.42
C MET A 131 5.71 1.80 14.09
N GLY A 132 6.28 2.75 13.35
CA GLY A 132 7.38 3.58 13.82
C GLY A 132 8.69 2.88 13.50
N THR A 133 9.53 3.56 12.73
CA THR A 133 10.81 3.06 12.24
C THR A 133 11.77 2.78 13.39
N GLU A 134 12.06 1.50 13.63
CA GLU A 134 13.25 1.09 14.38
C GLU A 134 14.51 1.29 13.52
N GLU A 135 15.65 1.51 14.19
CA GLU A 135 16.97 1.57 13.59
C GLU A 135 17.21 0.37 12.65
N PHE A 136 17.70 0.65 11.45
CA PHE A 136 18.03 -0.40 10.48
C PHE A 136 19.34 -1.07 10.89
N LYS A 137 19.22 -2.28 11.43
CA LYS A 137 20.35 -3.09 11.92
C LYS A 137 21.21 -3.76 10.83
N PRO A 138 20.64 -4.22 9.70
CA PRO A 138 21.44 -4.81 8.63
C PRO A 138 22.49 -3.86 8.05
N ASP A 139 23.56 -4.45 7.52
CA ASP A 139 24.68 -3.72 6.92
C ASP A 139 24.26 -2.94 5.65
N SER A 140 24.90 -1.79 5.40
CA SER A 140 24.58 -0.89 4.29
C SER A 140 25.78 -0.06 3.86
N PHE A 141 25.77 0.49 2.64
CA PHE A 141 26.87 1.37 2.21
C PHE A 141 27.00 2.63 3.09
N ILE A 142 25.91 3.06 3.74
CA ILE A 142 25.92 4.18 4.70
C ILE A 142 26.71 3.80 5.95
N GLN A 143 26.45 2.60 6.49
CA GLN A 143 27.17 2.09 7.65
C GLN A 143 28.64 1.85 7.34
N GLN A 144 28.94 1.24 6.18
CA GLN A 144 30.32 1.02 5.72
C GLN A 144 31.08 2.32 5.50
N ALA A 145 30.46 3.33 4.89
CA ALA A 145 31.06 4.65 4.72
C ALA A 145 31.40 5.29 6.08
N LYS A 146 30.47 5.22 7.06
CA LYS A 146 30.70 5.73 8.41
C LYS A 146 31.85 5.00 9.13
N LEU A 147 31.89 3.67 9.05
CA LEU A 147 32.97 2.85 9.65
C LEU A 147 34.34 3.18 9.05
N ASN A 148 34.37 3.61 7.79
CA ASN A 148 35.58 4.04 7.07
C ASN A 148 35.80 5.57 7.10
N ASN A 149 35.21 6.28 8.08
CA ASN A 149 35.40 7.71 8.34
C ASN A 149 34.98 8.67 7.21
N PHE A 150 34.09 8.26 6.30
CA PHE A 150 33.49 9.18 5.34
C PHE A 150 32.52 10.14 6.05
N ARG A 151 32.55 11.42 5.65
CA ARG A 151 31.63 12.45 6.15
C ARG A 151 30.37 12.46 5.31
N ILE A 152 29.28 11.96 5.89
CA ILE A 152 27.98 11.83 5.22
C ILE A 152 27.07 12.96 5.69
N VAL A 153 26.51 13.72 4.75
CA VAL A 153 25.56 14.81 4.98
C VAL A 153 24.22 14.43 4.35
N PHE A 154 23.12 14.68 5.06
CA PHE A 154 21.78 14.29 4.63
C PHE A 154 20.73 15.40 4.81
N TYR A 155 19.90 15.65 3.80
CA TYR A 155 18.73 16.52 3.91
C TYR A 155 17.54 15.92 3.16
N GLY A 156 16.36 15.85 3.78
CA GLY A 156 15.17 15.27 3.14
C GLY A 156 14.32 14.46 4.09
N ASP A 157 13.57 13.49 3.56
CA ASP A 157 12.66 12.64 4.33
C ASP A 157 13.29 12.09 5.62
N ASP A 158 12.63 12.35 6.76
CA ASP A 158 13.12 11.99 8.09
C ASP A 158 13.29 10.47 8.30
N THR A 159 12.70 9.65 7.42
CA THR A 159 12.88 8.20 7.36
C THR A 159 14.36 7.81 7.33
N TRP A 160 15.21 8.54 6.62
CA TRP A 160 16.66 8.27 6.57
C TRP A 160 17.32 8.41 7.94
N MET A 161 16.94 9.43 8.71
CA MET A 161 17.50 9.68 10.04
C MET A 161 17.05 8.62 11.06
N LYS A 162 15.84 8.09 10.88
CA LYS A 162 15.31 7.00 11.70
C LYS A 162 15.97 5.65 11.36
N LEU A 163 16.22 5.39 10.07
CA LEU A 163 16.90 4.18 9.62
C LEU A 163 18.39 4.17 9.99
N PHE A 164 19.08 5.31 9.85
CA PHE A 164 20.54 5.44 10.04
C PHE A 164 20.91 6.45 11.13
N PRO A 165 20.48 6.23 12.38
CA PRO A 165 20.73 7.17 13.46
C PRO A 165 22.24 7.38 13.67
N LYS A 166 22.63 8.63 13.90
CA LYS A 166 24.02 9.05 14.15
C LYS A 166 24.99 8.81 12.99
N SER A 167 24.52 8.47 11.79
CA SER A 167 25.40 8.24 10.63
C SER A 167 25.74 9.51 9.85
N PHE A 168 24.99 10.58 10.06
CA PHE A 168 25.18 11.86 9.39
C PHE A 168 25.95 12.85 10.27
N VAL A 169 26.98 13.49 9.72
CA VAL A 169 27.72 14.56 10.43
C VAL A 169 26.93 15.85 10.50
N ARG A 170 26.06 16.07 9.51
CA ARG A 170 25.07 17.14 9.45
C ARG A 170 23.82 16.58 8.80
N SER A 171 22.67 16.87 9.39
CA SER A 171 21.40 16.45 8.81
C SER A 171 20.22 17.29 9.25
N GLU A 172 19.22 17.40 8.37
CA GLU A 172 17.89 17.89 8.72
C GLU A 172 16.82 17.04 8.01
N GLY A 173 15.85 16.56 8.80
CA GLY A 173 14.75 15.75 8.31
C GLY A 173 13.51 16.61 8.04
N THR A 174 12.85 16.37 6.91
CA THR A 174 11.52 16.92 6.59
C THR A 174 10.47 15.88 6.90
N ASN A 175 9.42 16.27 7.62
CA ASN A 175 8.37 15.34 7.99
C ASN A 175 7.44 15.10 6.79
N SER A 176 7.42 13.86 6.29
CA SER A 176 6.53 13.36 5.24
C SER A 176 5.06 13.24 5.67
N PHE A 177 4.73 13.58 6.93
CA PHE A 177 3.39 13.46 7.52
C PHE A 177 2.30 14.32 6.86
N PHE A 178 2.63 15.43 6.20
CA PHE A 178 1.65 16.31 5.56
C PHE A 178 1.75 16.25 4.03
N ALA A 179 1.11 15.26 3.40
CA ALA A 179 1.06 15.10 1.94
C ALA A 179 0.44 16.30 1.18
N SER A 180 -0.21 17.24 1.89
CA SER A 180 -0.71 18.49 1.29
C SER A 180 0.37 19.53 1.04
N ASP A 181 1.54 19.41 1.68
CA ASP A 181 2.68 20.30 1.49
C ASP A 181 3.67 19.67 0.51
N TYR A 182 3.72 20.19 -0.71
CA TYR A 182 4.64 19.76 -1.77
C TYR A 182 5.68 20.83 -2.11
N THR A 183 5.77 21.90 -1.32
CA THR A 183 6.69 23.02 -1.60
C THR A 183 7.66 23.22 -0.44
N GLU A 184 7.16 23.38 0.77
CA GLU A 184 8.02 23.63 1.94
C GLU A 184 8.89 22.40 2.25
N VAL A 185 8.41 21.18 2.01
CA VAL A 185 9.24 19.95 2.09
C VAL A 185 10.48 20.00 1.17
N ASP A 186 10.37 20.53 -0.05
CA ASP A 186 11.49 20.55 -1.00
C ASP A 186 12.38 21.79 -0.79
N ASP A 187 11.79 22.94 -0.43
CA ASP A 187 12.53 24.14 -0.02
C ASP A 187 13.42 23.86 1.20
N ASN A 188 12.90 23.05 2.14
CA ASN A 188 13.63 22.65 3.33
C ASN A 188 14.88 21.82 3.00
N VAL A 189 14.89 21.06 1.91
CA VAL A 189 16.10 20.37 1.43
C VAL A 189 17.01 21.36 0.71
N THR A 190 16.46 22.13 -0.22
CA THR A 190 17.22 22.98 -1.17
C THR A 190 18.02 24.07 -0.47
N ARG A 191 17.48 24.65 0.61
CA ARG A 191 18.10 25.79 1.33
C ARG A 191 19.49 25.50 1.89
N HIS A 192 19.84 24.23 2.10
CA HIS A 192 21.14 23.82 2.65
C HIS A 192 22.26 23.74 1.62
N LEU A 193 21.92 23.66 0.32
CA LEU A 193 22.91 23.42 -0.75
C LEU A 193 24.02 24.48 -0.78
N ASP A 194 23.66 25.76 -0.68
CA ASP A 194 24.64 26.85 -0.79
C ASP A 194 25.64 26.87 0.37
N GLU A 195 25.22 26.41 1.55
CA GLU A 195 26.12 26.28 2.70
C GLU A 195 27.09 25.11 2.53
N GLU A 196 26.59 23.95 2.11
CA GLU A 196 27.42 22.76 1.92
C GLU A 196 28.39 22.90 0.73
N PHE A 197 28.03 23.66 -0.30
CA PHE A 197 28.93 24.03 -1.40
C PHE A 197 30.07 24.94 -0.95
N ARG A 198 29.86 25.78 0.09
CA ARG A 198 30.93 26.62 0.65
C ARG A 198 31.88 25.82 1.54
N LYS A 199 31.38 24.87 2.34
CA LYS A 199 32.21 24.09 3.27
C LYS A 199 33.13 23.08 2.57
N LYS A 200 32.63 22.40 1.52
CA LYS A 200 33.36 21.37 0.73
C LYS A 200 33.91 20.17 1.54
N ASP A 201 33.60 20.09 2.84
CA ASP A 201 34.12 19.13 3.82
C ASP A 201 33.25 17.87 3.94
N TRP A 202 32.33 17.62 3.01
CA TRP A 202 31.55 16.39 2.96
C TRP A 202 32.12 15.43 1.92
N ASP A 203 31.98 14.13 2.14
CA ASP A 203 32.36 13.13 1.15
C ASP A 203 31.11 12.63 0.42
N PHE A 204 30.03 12.36 1.16
CA PHE A 204 28.72 11.97 0.61
C PHE A 204 27.67 13.03 0.95
N LEU A 205 26.95 13.52 -0.06
CA LEU A 205 25.80 14.40 0.10
C LEU A 205 24.55 13.69 -0.42
N ILE A 206 23.61 13.40 0.48
CA ILE A 206 22.37 12.68 0.17
C ILE A 206 21.19 13.65 0.32
N MET A 207 20.34 13.69 -0.68
CA MET A 207 19.12 14.50 -0.69
C MET A 207 17.92 13.66 -1.04
N HIS A 208 16.80 13.83 -0.32
CA HIS A 208 15.56 13.13 -0.61
C HIS A 208 14.38 14.11 -0.68
N TYR A 209 13.89 14.38 -1.89
CA TYR A 209 12.80 15.31 -2.19
C TYR A 209 11.45 14.59 -2.22
N LEU A 210 10.42 15.17 -1.58
CA LEU A 210 9.12 14.53 -1.33
C LEU A 210 7.97 15.15 -2.16
N GLY A 211 8.14 16.37 -2.65
CA GLY A 211 7.02 17.15 -3.22
C GLY A 211 6.37 16.50 -4.44
N LEU A 212 7.13 15.73 -5.23
CA LEU A 212 6.58 15.03 -6.39
C LEU A 212 5.63 13.89 -6.00
N ASP A 213 5.98 13.06 -5.00
CA ASP A 213 5.11 12.00 -4.48
C ASP A 213 3.85 12.57 -3.83
N HIS A 214 3.99 13.65 -3.06
CA HIS A 214 2.87 14.35 -2.45
C HIS A 214 1.84 14.82 -3.51
N ILE A 215 2.31 15.39 -4.64
CA ILE A 215 1.44 15.72 -5.79
C ILE A 215 0.83 14.44 -6.39
N GLY A 216 1.60 13.37 -6.50
CA GLY A 216 1.16 12.06 -7.00
C GLY A 216 0.01 11.44 -6.19
N HIS A 217 0.02 11.54 -4.86
CA HIS A 217 -1.08 11.07 -4.01
C HIS A 217 -2.33 11.95 -4.07
N MET A 218 -2.14 13.27 -4.17
CA MET A 218 -3.25 14.22 -4.17
C MET A 218 -3.98 14.28 -5.50
N GLU A 219 -3.24 14.48 -6.58
CA GLU A 219 -3.77 14.83 -7.91
C GLU A 219 -3.37 13.83 -9.01
N GLY A 220 -2.40 12.95 -8.72
CA GLY A 220 -1.90 11.95 -9.67
C GLY A 220 -0.83 12.48 -10.65
N PRO A 221 -0.18 11.58 -11.40
CA PRO A 221 0.99 11.89 -12.25
C PRO A 221 0.68 12.79 -13.46
N ARG A 222 -0.59 12.99 -13.80
CA ARG A 222 -1.02 13.82 -14.94
C ARG A 222 -1.49 15.21 -14.51
N SER A 223 -1.33 15.55 -13.23
CA SER A 223 -1.68 16.86 -12.71
C SER A 223 -0.87 17.97 -13.39
N VAL A 224 -1.49 19.14 -13.55
CA VAL A 224 -0.81 20.35 -14.03
C VAL A 224 0.32 20.80 -13.10
N LEU A 225 0.33 20.34 -11.85
CA LEU A 225 1.35 20.63 -10.84
C LEU A 225 2.65 19.83 -11.04
N VAL A 226 2.60 18.67 -11.71
CA VAL A 226 3.79 17.82 -11.93
C VAL A 226 4.82 18.55 -12.80
N GLY A 227 4.37 19.27 -13.82
CA GLY A 227 5.27 19.97 -14.74
C GLY A 227 6.19 20.99 -14.06
N PRO A 228 5.63 21.98 -13.33
CA PRO A 228 6.42 22.92 -12.53
C PRO A 228 7.33 22.23 -11.51
N LYS A 229 6.86 21.16 -10.85
CA LYS A 229 7.66 20.43 -9.86
C LYS A 229 8.86 19.72 -10.48
N LEU A 230 8.68 19.07 -11.64
CA LEU A 230 9.80 18.48 -12.38
C LEU A 230 10.80 19.54 -12.85
N LYS A 231 10.33 20.74 -13.19
CA LYS A 231 11.19 21.86 -13.57
C LYS A 231 12.04 22.37 -12.42
N GLU A 232 11.45 22.48 -11.24
CA GLU A 232 12.18 22.77 -9.99
C GLU A 232 13.29 21.75 -9.73
N MET A 233 13.00 20.45 -9.86
CA MET A 233 14.01 19.41 -9.70
C MET A 233 15.13 19.52 -10.75
N ASP A 234 14.81 19.80 -12.01
CA ASP A 234 15.78 20.00 -13.09
C ASP A 234 16.71 21.20 -12.84
N ASP A 235 16.18 22.29 -12.27
CA ASP A 235 16.96 23.49 -11.91
C ASP A 235 17.93 23.20 -10.74
N ILE A 236 17.50 22.41 -9.76
CA ILE A 236 18.35 21.94 -8.65
C ILE A 236 19.45 21.01 -9.18
N ILE A 237 19.11 20.07 -10.06
CA ILE A 237 20.06 19.17 -10.72
C ILE A 237 21.13 19.98 -11.47
N PHE A 238 20.71 21.00 -12.23
CA PHE A 238 21.63 21.89 -12.93
C PHE A 238 22.58 22.61 -11.96
N LYS A 239 22.05 23.17 -10.87
CA LYS A 239 22.84 23.87 -9.83
C LYS A 239 23.93 22.97 -9.24
N ILE A 240 23.57 21.73 -8.85
CA ILE A 240 24.52 20.75 -8.31
C ILE A 240 25.57 20.36 -9.36
N HIS A 241 25.15 20.09 -10.59
CA HIS A 241 26.06 19.70 -11.66
C HIS A 241 27.12 20.78 -11.95
N GLN A 242 26.72 22.06 -12.01
CA GLN A 242 27.65 23.17 -12.21
C GLN A 242 28.66 23.29 -11.06
N TYR A 243 28.23 23.02 -9.82
CA TYR A 243 29.12 23.01 -8.68
C TYR A 243 30.14 21.86 -8.76
N LEU A 244 29.68 20.64 -9.05
CA LEU A 244 30.55 19.46 -9.17
C LEU A 244 31.56 19.61 -10.30
N LYS A 245 31.13 20.10 -11.47
CA LYS A 245 32.03 20.35 -12.61
C LYS A 245 33.22 21.23 -12.24
N LYS A 246 32.99 22.29 -11.45
CA LYS A 246 34.07 23.15 -10.94
C LYS A 246 35.02 22.41 -10.00
N MET A 247 34.53 21.46 -9.20
CA MET A 247 35.38 20.63 -8.37
C MET A 247 36.22 19.63 -9.18
N GLU A 248 35.66 19.15 -10.29
CA GLU A 248 36.39 18.27 -11.20
C GLU A 248 37.50 19.00 -11.95
N GLU A 249 37.30 20.28 -12.27
CA GLU A 249 38.37 21.18 -12.75
C GLU A 249 39.51 21.33 -11.73
N ASP A 250 39.21 21.25 -10.42
CA ASP A 250 40.18 21.26 -9.32
C ASP A 250 40.84 19.87 -9.07
N GLY A 251 40.53 18.85 -9.90
CA GLY A 251 41.16 17.52 -9.86
C GLY A 251 40.46 16.45 -9.02
N LEU A 252 39.29 16.75 -8.43
CA LEU A 252 38.48 15.77 -7.70
C LEU A 252 37.60 14.95 -8.66
N LYS A 253 37.34 13.68 -8.35
CA LYS A 253 36.38 12.88 -9.12
C LYS A 253 35.03 12.82 -8.41
N SER A 254 33.95 13.17 -9.10
CA SER A 254 32.61 13.16 -8.51
C SER A 254 31.68 12.14 -9.15
N LEU A 255 30.77 11.57 -8.34
CA LEU A 255 29.66 10.73 -8.80
C LEU A 255 28.34 11.41 -8.43
N PHE A 256 27.58 11.85 -9.43
CA PHE A 256 26.25 12.42 -9.22
C PHE A 256 25.16 11.48 -9.74
N ILE A 257 24.42 10.88 -8.81
CA ILE A 257 23.33 9.96 -9.09
C ILE A 257 22.00 10.65 -8.81
N ILE A 258 21.09 10.58 -9.78
CA ILE A 258 19.67 10.95 -9.62
C ILE A 258 18.86 9.69 -9.80
N THR A 259 18.03 9.37 -8.81
CA THR A 259 17.18 8.17 -8.85
C THR A 259 15.87 8.41 -8.13
N SER A 260 15.00 7.40 -8.17
CA SER A 260 13.82 7.31 -7.32
C SER A 260 13.93 6.14 -6.33
N ASP A 261 13.17 6.20 -5.25
CA ASP A 261 12.90 5.09 -4.34
C ASP A 261 11.76 4.20 -4.88
N HIS A 262 10.70 4.78 -5.44
CA HIS A 262 9.66 4.13 -6.24
C HIS A 262 9.10 5.07 -7.30
N GLY A 263 8.19 4.60 -8.15
CA GLY A 263 7.40 5.46 -9.03
C GLY A 263 5.98 5.66 -8.48
N MET A 264 5.03 5.96 -9.35
CA MET A 264 3.61 6.08 -8.99
C MET A 264 2.71 5.54 -10.11
N LYS A 265 1.55 4.98 -9.75
CA LYS A 265 0.58 4.49 -10.73
C LYS A 265 -0.16 5.64 -11.40
N ASP A 266 -0.75 5.37 -12.57
CA ASP A 266 -1.47 6.37 -13.36
C ASP A 266 -2.67 7.00 -12.62
N SER A 267 -3.27 6.29 -11.67
CA SER A 267 -4.38 6.79 -10.83
C SER A 267 -3.92 7.55 -9.58
N GLY A 268 -2.61 7.72 -9.38
CA GLY A 268 -2.00 8.32 -8.18
C GLY A 268 -1.72 7.30 -7.07
N GLY A 269 -0.70 7.56 -6.26
CA GLY A 269 -0.20 6.66 -5.21
C GLY A 269 0.73 5.55 -5.70
N HIS A 270 1.20 4.71 -4.77
CA HIS A 270 2.24 3.69 -4.99
C HIS A 270 2.12 2.55 -3.94
N GLY A 271 2.97 1.52 -4.04
CA GLY A 271 2.98 0.34 -3.16
C GLY A 271 2.66 -0.98 -3.88
N GLY A 272 2.34 -0.92 -5.18
CA GLY A 272 2.07 -2.06 -6.06
C GLY A 272 3.24 -2.40 -6.99
N VAL A 273 2.90 -2.97 -8.14
CA VAL A 273 3.86 -3.45 -9.17
C VAL A 273 3.54 -2.96 -10.58
N THR A 274 2.74 -1.90 -10.74
CA THR A 274 2.49 -1.39 -12.09
C THR A 274 3.80 -0.91 -12.72
N TYR A 275 3.93 -1.02 -14.04
CA TYR A 275 5.14 -0.63 -14.76
C TYR A 275 5.69 0.76 -14.35
N PRO A 276 4.88 1.83 -14.25
CA PRO A 276 5.38 3.14 -13.81
C PRO A 276 5.73 3.20 -12.31
N GLU A 277 5.26 2.29 -11.46
CA GLU A 277 5.68 2.22 -10.05
C GLU A 277 7.04 1.55 -9.88
N ILE A 278 7.37 0.56 -10.72
CA ILE A 278 8.57 -0.27 -10.54
C ILE A 278 9.72 0.13 -11.45
N ILE A 279 9.49 0.79 -12.58
CA ILE A 279 10.56 1.22 -13.49
C ILE A 279 10.93 2.67 -13.21
N LEU A 280 12.13 2.84 -12.68
CA LEU A 280 12.68 4.10 -12.17
C LEU A 280 13.85 4.55 -13.07
N PRO A 281 14.06 5.87 -13.20
CA PRO A 281 15.27 6.38 -13.84
C PRO A 281 16.44 6.30 -12.86
N LEU A 282 17.58 5.84 -13.35
CA LEU A 282 18.87 6.03 -12.71
C LEU A 282 19.75 6.85 -13.65
N VAL A 283 19.96 8.12 -13.30
CA VAL A 283 20.76 9.05 -14.11
C VAL A 283 22.10 9.27 -13.44
N SER A 284 23.18 9.01 -14.18
CA SER A 284 24.55 9.40 -13.80
C SER A 284 24.93 10.66 -14.57
N LEU A 285 25.01 11.80 -13.87
CA LEU A 285 25.24 13.10 -14.47
C LEU A 285 26.72 13.35 -14.79
N GLY A 286 26.99 13.93 -15.95
CA GLY A 286 28.35 14.26 -16.39
C GLY A 286 29.20 13.07 -16.83
N ARG A 287 28.58 11.88 -16.97
CA ARG A 287 29.23 10.66 -17.46
C ARG A 287 28.38 9.98 -18.54
N ALA A 288 28.95 9.82 -19.73
CA ALA A 288 28.31 9.14 -20.86
C ALA A 288 28.02 7.66 -20.56
N CYS A 289 26.94 7.12 -21.16
CA CYS A 289 26.72 5.66 -21.20
C CYS A 289 27.70 5.04 -22.20
N ASN A 290 28.91 4.75 -21.76
CA ASN A 290 29.85 4.03 -22.59
C ASN A 290 29.85 2.56 -22.18
N TYR A 291 29.47 1.70 -23.12
CA TYR A 291 29.40 0.26 -22.90
C TYR A 291 30.75 -0.37 -23.19
N ILE A 292 31.17 -1.33 -22.36
CA ILE A 292 32.30 -2.18 -22.68
C ILE A 292 31.88 -3.02 -23.92
N PRO A 293 32.64 -2.97 -25.03
CA PRO A 293 32.32 -3.76 -26.22
C PRO A 293 32.09 -5.24 -25.89
N GLY A 294 31.00 -5.82 -26.40
CA GLY A 294 30.59 -7.21 -26.13
C GLY A 294 29.69 -7.41 -24.91
N TRP A 295 29.54 -6.40 -24.04
CA TRP A 295 28.63 -6.46 -22.88
C TRP A 295 27.21 -6.03 -23.26
N PRO A 296 26.19 -6.39 -22.46
CA PRO A 296 24.82 -5.98 -22.70
C PRO A 296 24.69 -4.45 -22.77
N LYS A 297 24.25 -3.93 -23.92
CA LYS A 297 23.99 -2.48 -24.11
C LYS A 297 22.67 -2.05 -23.48
N GLU A 298 21.68 -2.92 -23.46
CA GLU A 298 20.40 -2.69 -22.83
C GLU A 298 20.19 -3.74 -21.73
N TYR A 299 20.06 -3.26 -20.50
CA TYR A 299 19.69 -4.08 -19.36
C TYR A 299 18.87 -3.23 -18.39
N ILE A 300 18.12 -3.93 -17.54
CA ILE A 300 17.41 -3.33 -16.42
C ILE A 300 18.23 -3.71 -15.18
N ALA A 301 18.76 -2.72 -14.48
CA ALA A 301 19.38 -2.92 -13.18
C ALA A 301 18.30 -3.07 -12.12
N GLU A 302 18.55 -3.79 -11.04
CA GLU A 302 17.65 -3.85 -9.88
C GLU A 302 18.05 -2.79 -8.86
N GLN A 303 17.09 -2.25 -8.10
CA GLN A 303 17.40 -1.23 -7.07
C GLN A 303 18.42 -1.72 -6.03
N THR A 304 18.44 -3.03 -5.77
CA THR A 304 19.40 -3.68 -4.88
C THR A 304 20.85 -3.63 -5.40
N ASP A 305 21.04 -3.38 -6.69
CA ASP A 305 22.36 -3.33 -7.36
C ASP A 305 23.11 -2.02 -7.02
N LEU A 306 22.42 -1.00 -6.52
CA LEU A 306 23.04 0.27 -6.11
C LEU A 306 24.00 0.10 -4.93
N ALA A 307 23.62 -0.67 -3.91
CA ALA A 307 24.44 -0.85 -2.71
C ALA A 307 25.85 -1.41 -2.98
N PRO A 308 26.02 -2.55 -3.70
CA PRO A 308 27.36 -3.04 -4.04
C PRO A 308 28.07 -2.12 -5.02
N THR A 309 27.36 -1.51 -5.98
CA THR A 309 27.99 -0.60 -6.97
C THR A 309 28.59 0.64 -6.30
N ILE A 310 27.86 1.29 -5.39
CA ILE A 310 28.35 2.46 -4.64
C ILE A 310 29.51 2.05 -3.73
N SER A 311 29.39 0.89 -3.06
CA SER A 311 30.47 0.41 -2.18
C SER A 311 31.77 0.22 -2.96
N THR A 312 31.71 -0.48 -4.10
CA THR A 312 32.85 -0.62 -5.02
C THR A 312 33.39 0.73 -5.49
N ALA A 313 32.51 1.66 -5.89
CA ALA A 313 32.91 2.98 -6.40
C ALA A 313 33.72 3.81 -5.40
N PHE A 314 33.51 3.61 -4.10
CA PHE A 314 34.21 4.34 -3.04
C PHE A 314 35.26 3.52 -2.30
N GLY A 315 35.55 2.30 -2.77
CA GLY A 315 36.49 1.39 -2.11
C GLY A 315 36.03 0.92 -0.74
N LEU A 316 34.72 0.81 -0.54
CA LEU A 316 34.10 0.31 0.68
C LEU A 316 33.80 -1.19 0.56
N PRO A 317 33.83 -1.94 1.68
CA PRO A 317 33.28 -3.28 1.72
C PRO A 317 31.82 -3.26 1.28
N SER A 318 31.44 -4.17 0.39
CA SER A 318 30.04 -4.26 -0.03
C SER A 318 29.20 -4.88 1.09
N PRO A 319 27.94 -4.46 1.30
CA PRO A 319 27.13 -4.95 2.43
C PRO A 319 27.02 -6.47 2.42
N VAL A 320 27.25 -7.10 3.58
CA VAL A 320 27.38 -8.56 3.68
C VAL A 320 26.14 -9.29 3.15
N GLN A 321 24.95 -8.76 3.47
CA GLN A 321 23.68 -9.37 3.09
C GLN A 321 23.18 -8.95 1.70
N SER A 322 23.91 -8.11 0.97
CA SER A 322 23.50 -7.68 -0.36
C SER A 322 23.45 -8.86 -1.34
N ILE A 323 22.36 -8.96 -2.09
CA ILE A 323 22.22 -9.87 -3.22
C ILE A 323 22.39 -9.14 -4.57
N GLY A 324 22.71 -7.85 -4.53
CA GLY A 324 22.86 -7.03 -5.72
C GLY A 324 24.11 -7.40 -6.52
N LYS A 325 24.03 -7.14 -7.83
CA LYS A 325 25.17 -7.20 -8.74
C LYS A 325 25.67 -5.78 -9.05
N ILE A 326 26.93 -5.63 -9.42
CA ILE A 326 27.49 -4.34 -9.83
C ILE A 326 26.84 -3.85 -11.14
N ILE A 327 26.52 -2.55 -11.22
CA ILE A 327 26.03 -1.85 -12.42
C ILE A 327 27.24 -1.33 -13.22
N PRO A 328 27.64 -2.00 -14.32
CA PRO A 328 28.91 -1.69 -14.98
C PRO A 328 28.96 -0.29 -15.61
N ALA A 329 27.80 0.24 -16.03
CA ALA A 329 27.72 1.56 -16.66
C ALA A 329 28.09 2.70 -15.69
N LEU A 330 27.89 2.53 -14.38
CA LEU A 330 28.35 3.49 -13.38
C LEU A 330 29.87 3.41 -13.14
N LEU A 331 30.48 2.29 -13.52
CA LEU A 331 31.90 2.04 -13.41
C LEU A 331 32.67 2.31 -14.72
N HIS A 332 32.06 2.96 -15.69
CA HIS A 332 32.72 3.25 -16.96
C HIS A 332 33.78 4.37 -16.83
N GLY A 333 34.86 4.26 -17.62
CA GLY A 333 35.97 5.23 -17.70
C GLY A 333 37.15 4.86 -16.81
N MET A 334 37.14 3.64 -16.26
CA MET A 334 38.14 3.12 -15.34
C MET A 334 38.97 2.02 -15.99
N ASP A 335 40.10 1.71 -15.38
CA ASP A 335 40.92 0.57 -15.79
C ASP A 335 40.07 -0.70 -15.75
N LEU A 336 40.00 -1.39 -16.90
CA LEU A 336 39.23 -2.61 -17.05
C LEU A 336 39.66 -3.68 -16.04
N LYS A 337 40.93 -3.69 -15.61
CA LYS A 337 41.42 -4.61 -14.57
C LYS A 337 40.73 -4.34 -13.22
N LEU A 338 40.61 -3.08 -12.80
CA LEU A 338 39.92 -2.72 -11.56
C LEU A 338 38.43 -3.06 -11.60
N VAL A 339 37.79 -2.88 -12.77
CA VAL A 339 36.39 -3.27 -12.95
C VAL A 339 36.24 -4.80 -12.84
N LEU A 340 37.15 -5.57 -13.41
CA LEU A 340 37.12 -7.03 -13.33
C LEU A 340 37.32 -7.54 -11.90
N ASP A 341 38.28 -7.00 -11.16
CA ASP A 341 38.54 -7.38 -9.77
C ASP A 341 37.28 -7.16 -8.91
N ALA A 342 36.59 -6.05 -9.13
CA ALA A 342 35.34 -5.75 -8.43
C ALA A 342 34.21 -6.74 -8.78
N LEU A 343 34.08 -7.11 -10.06
CA LEU A 343 33.08 -8.09 -10.50
C LEU A 343 33.36 -9.48 -9.92
N GLU A 344 34.63 -9.89 -9.89
CA GLU A 344 35.05 -11.18 -9.32
C GLU A 344 34.75 -11.25 -7.81
N MET A 345 35.05 -10.19 -7.06
CA MET A 345 34.73 -10.10 -5.63
C MET A 345 33.22 -10.16 -5.38
N ASN A 346 32.42 -9.44 -6.16
CA ASN A 346 30.97 -9.47 -6.04
C ASN A 346 30.41 -10.86 -6.37
N GLU A 347 30.93 -11.53 -7.40
CA GLU A 347 30.54 -12.88 -7.79
C GLU A 347 30.84 -13.89 -6.68
N LYS A 348 32.06 -13.88 -6.13
CA LYS A 348 32.46 -14.76 -5.02
C LYS A 348 31.52 -14.62 -3.83
N ARG A 349 31.12 -13.39 -3.51
CA ARG A 349 30.13 -13.13 -2.45
C ARG A 349 28.76 -13.73 -2.76
N LEU A 350 28.25 -13.56 -3.98
CA LEU A 350 26.95 -14.12 -4.38
C LEU A 350 26.97 -15.65 -4.36
N LYS A 351 28.07 -16.29 -4.80
CA LYS A 351 28.27 -17.75 -4.72
C LYS A 351 28.21 -18.26 -3.28
N LEU A 352 28.95 -17.61 -2.37
CA LEU A 352 28.95 -17.95 -0.94
C LEU A 352 27.53 -17.88 -0.37
N LYS A 353 26.78 -16.83 -0.70
CA LYS A 353 25.39 -16.66 -0.25
C LYS A 353 24.43 -17.69 -0.86
N ALA A 354 24.68 -18.12 -2.09
CA ALA A 354 23.94 -19.21 -2.72
C ALA A 354 24.32 -20.61 -2.19
N GLY A 355 25.30 -20.72 -1.28
CA GLY A 355 25.79 -22.00 -0.77
C GLY A 355 26.61 -22.79 -1.79
N ILE A 356 27.11 -22.13 -2.83
CA ILE A 356 27.94 -22.73 -3.89
C ILE A 356 29.41 -22.61 -3.44
N LEU A 357 29.99 -23.73 -3.01
CA LEU A 357 31.43 -23.85 -2.78
C LEU A 357 32.15 -23.92 -4.14
N GLU A 358 33.27 -23.21 -4.26
CA GLU A 358 34.10 -23.02 -5.47
C GLU A 358 34.09 -24.24 -6.41
N SER A 359 33.18 -24.26 -7.38
CA SER A 359 33.40 -24.95 -8.64
C SER A 359 34.03 -23.93 -9.57
N ASP A 360 35.27 -24.22 -10.00
CA ASP A 360 36.01 -23.48 -11.01
C ASP A 360 35.07 -22.97 -12.10
N MET A 361 35.11 -21.65 -12.33
CA MET A 361 34.62 -21.09 -13.59
C MET A 361 35.16 -21.98 -14.72
N PRO A 362 34.36 -22.41 -15.71
CA PRO A 362 34.95 -22.99 -16.91
C PRO A 362 35.92 -21.94 -17.42
N GLY A 363 37.21 -22.23 -17.30
CA GLY A 363 38.26 -21.25 -17.52
C GLY A 363 38.03 -20.65 -18.89
N VAL A 364 37.84 -19.32 -18.95
CA VAL A 364 37.88 -18.62 -20.23
C VAL A 364 39.33 -18.72 -20.69
N GLU A 365 39.64 -19.79 -21.42
CA GLU A 365 40.90 -19.95 -22.13
C GLU A 365 40.91 -18.88 -23.22
N CYS A 366 41.44 -17.73 -22.87
CA CYS A 366 41.78 -16.71 -23.84
C CYS A 366 42.88 -17.29 -24.72
N GLY A 367 42.51 -17.83 -25.87
CA GLY A 367 43.43 -18.32 -26.89
C GLY A 367 44.25 -17.18 -27.52
N THR A 368 44.43 -17.18 -28.83
CA THR A 368 45.20 -16.16 -29.59
C THR A 368 44.54 -14.76 -29.66
N SER A 369 43.61 -14.44 -28.77
CA SER A 369 42.93 -13.14 -28.68
C SER A 369 43.80 -12.06 -28.02
N SER A 370 43.60 -10.78 -28.37
CA SER A 370 44.28 -9.66 -27.70
C SER A 370 43.96 -9.61 -26.19
N GLU A 371 44.88 -9.09 -25.37
CA GLU A 371 44.69 -8.94 -23.91
C GLU A 371 43.39 -8.19 -23.59
N LEU A 372 43.10 -7.12 -24.33
CA LEU A 372 41.87 -6.32 -24.15
C LEU A 372 40.60 -7.14 -24.44
N SER A 373 40.56 -7.90 -25.54
CA SER A 373 39.40 -8.74 -25.86
C SER A 373 39.18 -9.86 -24.84
N CYS A 374 40.26 -10.40 -24.27
CA CYS A 374 40.20 -11.41 -23.22
C CYS A 374 39.56 -10.84 -21.93
N LEU A 375 40.04 -9.66 -21.50
CA LEU A 375 39.50 -8.97 -20.32
C LEU A 375 38.02 -8.62 -20.50
N GLN A 376 37.63 -8.18 -21.70
CA GLN A 376 36.23 -7.89 -22.03
C GLN A 376 35.34 -9.14 -21.93
N GLU A 377 35.76 -10.27 -22.49
CA GLU A 377 34.96 -11.51 -22.42
C GLU A 377 34.86 -12.04 -20.99
N LYS A 378 35.94 -12.00 -20.20
CA LYS A 378 35.91 -12.38 -18.79
C LYS A 378 34.87 -11.59 -17.99
N GLY A 379 34.86 -10.27 -18.13
CA GLY A 379 33.90 -9.45 -17.38
C GLY A 379 32.46 -9.64 -17.81
N ARG A 380 32.23 -9.95 -19.10
CA ARG A 380 30.91 -10.34 -19.60
C ARG A 380 30.41 -11.62 -18.91
N GLN A 381 31.28 -12.63 -18.79
CA GLN A 381 30.93 -13.90 -18.14
C GLN A 381 30.62 -13.71 -16.65
N TYR A 382 31.44 -12.95 -15.92
CA TYR A 382 31.15 -12.61 -14.53
C TYR A 382 29.80 -11.89 -14.38
N TYR A 383 29.51 -10.91 -15.23
CA TYR A 383 28.24 -10.19 -15.18
C TYR A 383 27.03 -11.11 -15.43
N LEU A 384 27.11 -12.00 -16.43
CA LEU A 384 26.03 -12.94 -16.73
C LEU A 384 25.79 -13.92 -15.57
N HIS A 385 26.86 -14.48 -15.02
CA HIS A 385 26.75 -15.43 -13.91
C HIS A 385 26.23 -14.78 -12.63
N MET A 386 26.70 -13.57 -12.29
CA MET A 386 26.13 -12.80 -11.19
C MET A 386 24.65 -12.49 -11.40
N SER A 387 24.23 -12.25 -12.64
CA SER A 387 22.81 -12.03 -12.95
C SER A 387 21.97 -13.25 -12.59
N GLU A 388 22.42 -14.44 -13.01
CA GLU A 388 21.75 -15.71 -12.71
C GLU A 388 21.68 -15.98 -11.20
N LEU A 389 22.82 -15.89 -10.50
CA LEU A 389 22.88 -16.09 -9.04
C LEU A 389 21.98 -15.12 -8.27
N SER A 390 22.00 -13.84 -8.67
CA SER A 390 21.20 -12.79 -8.05
C SER A 390 19.69 -13.01 -8.29
N ASP A 391 19.30 -13.49 -9.48
CA ASP A 391 17.91 -13.84 -9.79
C ASP A 391 17.42 -15.07 -9.00
N ASP A 392 18.25 -16.09 -8.84
CA ASP A 392 17.93 -17.27 -8.04
C ASP A 392 17.76 -16.93 -6.55
N LEU A 393 18.69 -16.13 -6.00
CA LEU A 393 18.61 -15.64 -4.61
C LEU A 393 17.36 -14.78 -4.36
N ARG A 394 16.87 -14.03 -5.35
CA ARG A 394 15.60 -13.29 -5.26
C ARG A 394 14.39 -14.20 -5.24
N SER A 395 14.45 -15.33 -5.95
CA SER A 395 13.31 -16.25 -6.10
C SER A 395 13.14 -17.22 -4.92
N THR A 396 14.22 -17.50 -4.20
CA THR A 396 14.22 -18.46 -3.08
C THR A 396 13.53 -17.85 -1.85
N SER A 397 12.29 -18.26 -1.59
CA SER A 397 11.45 -17.69 -0.53
C SER A 397 11.51 -18.55 0.73
N GLY A 398 11.93 -17.96 1.85
CA GLY A 398 12.14 -18.63 3.15
C GLY A 398 10.86 -19.03 3.91
N PHE A 399 9.83 -19.53 3.24
CA PHE A 399 8.55 -19.89 3.87
C PHE A 399 8.69 -21.04 4.89
N ASN A 400 8.00 -20.94 6.05
CA ASN A 400 7.94 -22.01 7.05
C ASN A 400 6.72 -22.91 6.81
N LEU A 401 6.90 -23.93 5.97
CA LEU A 401 5.83 -24.84 5.55
C LEU A 401 5.12 -25.58 6.71
N PRO A 402 5.81 -26.02 7.78
CA PRO A 402 5.14 -26.57 8.97
C PRO A 402 4.11 -25.62 9.60
N CYS A 403 4.47 -24.34 9.80
CA CYS A 403 3.54 -23.34 10.35
C CYS A 403 2.34 -23.10 9.43
N LEU A 404 2.58 -22.99 8.12
CA LEU A 404 1.51 -22.83 7.12
C LEU A 404 0.52 -23.99 7.15
N THR A 405 1.05 -25.22 7.16
CA THR A 405 0.24 -26.45 7.15
C THR A 405 -0.58 -26.59 8.44
N LEU A 406 0.04 -26.37 9.60
CA LEU A 406 -0.64 -26.43 10.90
C LEU A 406 -1.82 -25.43 10.95
N SER A 407 -1.58 -24.20 10.49
CA SER A 407 -2.59 -23.15 10.47
C SER A 407 -3.81 -23.53 9.61
N ILE A 408 -3.58 -24.05 8.40
CA ILE A 408 -4.65 -24.49 7.51
C ILE A 408 -5.48 -25.60 8.14
N LEU A 409 -4.81 -26.62 8.73
CA LEU A 409 -5.51 -27.72 9.40
C LEU A 409 -6.41 -27.20 10.53
N LEU A 410 -5.91 -26.28 11.36
CA LEU A 410 -6.70 -25.65 12.41
C LEU A 410 -7.90 -24.87 11.86
N MET A 411 -7.71 -24.05 10.82
CA MET A 411 -8.80 -23.28 10.20
C MET A 411 -9.89 -24.19 9.61
N TRP A 412 -9.51 -25.26 8.91
CA TRP A 412 -10.48 -26.22 8.35
C TRP A 412 -11.21 -27.01 9.44
N MET A 413 -10.52 -27.45 10.50
CA MET A 413 -11.17 -28.11 11.63
C MET A 413 -12.23 -27.20 12.27
N ILE A 414 -11.90 -25.93 12.51
CA ILE A 414 -12.84 -24.94 13.07
C ILE A 414 -14.02 -24.73 12.12
N LEU A 415 -13.76 -24.58 10.82
CA LEU A 415 -14.78 -24.38 9.80
C LEU A 415 -15.73 -25.58 9.71
N ILE A 416 -15.23 -26.81 9.78
CA ILE A 416 -16.04 -28.03 9.80
C ILE A 416 -16.97 -28.04 11.02
N VAL A 417 -16.44 -27.73 12.21
CA VAL A 417 -17.25 -27.67 13.44
C VAL A 417 -18.35 -26.62 13.31
N LEU A 418 -18.04 -25.40 12.87
CA LEU A 418 -19.02 -24.33 12.69
C LEU A 418 -20.06 -24.69 11.62
N SER A 419 -19.61 -25.25 10.50
CA SER A 419 -20.48 -25.66 9.39
C SER A 419 -21.43 -26.79 9.81
N PHE A 420 -20.97 -27.75 10.61
CA PHE A 420 -21.82 -28.80 11.15
C PHE A 420 -22.94 -28.26 12.05
N HIS A 421 -22.63 -27.27 12.89
CA HIS A 421 -23.64 -26.59 13.70
C HIS A 421 -24.62 -25.80 12.83
N LEU A 422 -24.12 -25.12 11.79
CA LEU A 422 -24.94 -24.35 10.87
C LEU A 422 -25.90 -25.27 10.08
N LEU A 423 -25.41 -26.40 9.56
CA LEU A 423 -26.19 -27.38 8.79
C LEU A 423 -27.39 -27.93 9.56
N LYS A 424 -27.29 -28.08 10.89
CA LYS A 424 -28.43 -28.47 11.74
C LYS A 424 -29.57 -27.45 11.75
N THR A 425 -29.27 -26.20 11.41
CA THR A 425 -30.20 -25.06 11.45
C THR A 425 -30.47 -24.46 10.07
N LEU A 426 -29.94 -25.07 9.00
CA LEU A 426 -29.90 -24.48 7.68
C LEU A 426 -31.26 -24.62 6.98
N PRO A 427 -31.96 -23.51 6.66
CA PRO A 427 -33.15 -23.59 5.84
C PRO A 427 -32.77 -24.05 4.43
N ARG A 428 -33.60 -24.91 3.81
CA ARG A 428 -33.42 -25.27 2.39
C ARG A 428 -33.72 -24.06 1.51
N PRO A 429 -32.95 -23.83 0.43
CA PRO A 429 -33.23 -22.74 -0.49
C PRO A 429 -34.56 -22.99 -1.20
N ARG A 430 -35.41 -21.96 -1.22
CA ARG A 430 -36.76 -21.97 -1.81
C ARG A 430 -36.86 -21.13 -3.08
N THR A 431 -35.89 -20.24 -3.32
CA THR A 431 -35.94 -19.29 -4.43
C THR A 431 -34.62 -19.30 -5.20
N VAL A 432 -34.68 -18.95 -6.49
CA VAL A 432 -33.49 -18.84 -7.36
C VAL A 432 -32.47 -17.86 -6.75
N THR A 433 -32.95 -16.76 -6.14
CA THR A 433 -32.13 -15.80 -5.41
C THR A 433 -31.34 -16.46 -4.28
N GLN A 434 -31.96 -17.36 -3.50
CA GLN A 434 -31.28 -18.07 -2.40
C GLN A 434 -30.24 -19.08 -2.90
N TYR A 435 -30.50 -19.76 -4.01
CA TYR A 435 -29.50 -20.62 -4.68
C TYR A 435 -28.31 -19.80 -5.18
N LEU A 436 -28.56 -18.66 -5.83
CA LEU A 436 -27.52 -17.74 -6.29
C LEU A 436 -26.62 -17.29 -5.13
N LEU A 437 -27.20 -16.91 -3.99
CA LEU A 437 -26.44 -16.47 -2.82
C LEU A 437 -25.49 -17.56 -2.29
N LEU A 438 -25.95 -18.82 -2.23
CA LEU A 438 -25.09 -19.94 -1.80
C LEU A 438 -24.00 -20.25 -2.82
N ILE A 439 -24.39 -20.45 -4.08
CA ILE A 439 -23.46 -20.82 -5.16
C ILE A 439 -22.44 -19.72 -5.39
N GLY A 440 -22.87 -18.45 -5.43
CA GLY A 440 -21.99 -17.30 -5.62
C GLY A 440 -20.98 -17.13 -4.48
N THR A 441 -21.37 -17.42 -3.23
CA THR A 441 -20.44 -17.39 -2.09
C THR A 441 -19.42 -18.52 -2.18
N GLY A 442 -19.83 -19.70 -2.65
CA GLY A 442 -18.92 -20.81 -2.96
C GLY A 442 -17.93 -20.47 -4.07
N LEU A 443 -18.43 -19.92 -5.19
CA LEU A 443 -17.62 -19.51 -6.34
C LEU A 443 -16.65 -18.38 -5.98
N TYR A 444 -17.03 -17.46 -5.10
CA TYR A 444 -16.13 -16.43 -4.57
C TYR A 444 -14.88 -17.06 -3.92
N GLY A 445 -15.06 -18.06 -3.05
CA GLY A 445 -13.92 -18.77 -2.46
C GLY A 445 -13.02 -19.43 -3.50
N VAL A 446 -13.60 -20.02 -4.56
CA VAL A 446 -12.85 -20.64 -5.67
C VAL A 446 -12.12 -19.62 -6.54
N SER A 447 -12.68 -18.40 -6.68
CA SER A 447 -12.11 -17.36 -7.55
C SER A 447 -10.67 -16.98 -7.17
N PHE A 448 -10.30 -17.18 -5.91
CA PHE A 448 -8.96 -16.92 -5.38
C PHE A 448 -7.84 -17.82 -5.93
N ALA A 449 -8.17 -18.89 -6.66
CA ALA A 449 -7.16 -19.70 -7.34
C ALA A 449 -6.47 -18.94 -8.50
N SER A 450 -7.03 -17.82 -8.96
CA SER A 450 -6.51 -17.02 -10.08
C SER A 450 -6.10 -15.63 -9.64
N THR A 451 -4.88 -15.21 -10.00
CA THR A 451 -4.37 -13.86 -9.72
C THR A 451 -5.24 -12.78 -10.36
N SER A 452 -5.62 -12.98 -11.63
CA SER A 452 -6.46 -12.02 -12.36
C SER A 452 -7.83 -11.81 -11.71
N MET A 453 -8.38 -12.83 -11.05
CA MET A 453 -9.65 -12.73 -10.32
C MET A 453 -9.48 -11.99 -8.98
N ILE A 454 -8.30 -12.06 -8.35
CA ILE A 454 -7.98 -11.27 -7.15
C ILE A 454 -7.80 -9.80 -7.53
N GLU A 455 -7.06 -9.51 -8.60
CA GLU A 455 -6.84 -8.12 -9.07
C GLU A 455 -8.18 -7.45 -9.46
N GLU A 456 -9.03 -8.20 -10.18
CA GLU A 456 -10.30 -7.71 -10.72
C GLU A 456 -11.51 -8.20 -9.89
N GLU A 457 -11.34 -8.46 -8.60
CA GLU A 457 -12.38 -9.03 -7.72
C GLU A 457 -13.68 -8.22 -7.73
N HIS A 458 -13.57 -6.90 -7.85
CA HIS A 458 -14.70 -5.98 -7.97
C HIS A 458 -15.63 -6.34 -9.13
N GLN A 459 -15.12 -6.85 -10.26
CA GLN A 459 -15.96 -7.27 -11.40
C GLN A 459 -16.82 -8.48 -11.03
N THR A 460 -16.26 -9.43 -10.27
CA THR A 460 -17.01 -10.59 -9.76
C THR A 460 -18.16 -10.13 -8.88
N TRP A 461 -17.89 -9.22 -7.94
CA TRP A 461 -18.93 -8.68 -7.06
C TRP A 461 -19.98 -7.85 -7.81
N TYR A 462 -19.58 -7.03 -8.78
CA TYR A 462 -20.52 -6.26 -9.60
C TYR A 462 -21.42 -7.16 -10.45
N PHE A 463 -20.87 -8.24 -11.00
CA PHE A 463 -21.66 -9.23 -11.74
C PHE A 463 -22.65 -9.97 -10.83
N LEU A 464 -22.18 -10.49 -9.69
CA LEU A 464 -23.05 -11.18 -8.72
C LEU A 464 -24.14 -10.25 -8.17
N TRP A 465 -23.79 -8.99 -7.89
CA TRP A 465 -24.71 -8.00 -7.36
C TRP A 465 -25.81 -7.58 -8.34
N SER A 466 -25.44 -7.31 -9.60
CA SER A 466 -26.40 -6.98 -10.65
C SER A 466 -27.35 -8.16 -10.94
N THR A 467 -26.83 -9.39 -10.89
CA THR A 467 -27.63 -10.61 -11.00
C THR A 467 -28.61 -10.74 -9.82
N PHE A 468 -28.13 -10.54 -8.59
CA PHE A 468 -28.97 -10.56 -7.38
C PHE A 468 -30.09 -9.51 -7.42
N CYS A 469 -29.79 -8.27 -7.83
CA CYS A 469 -30.79 -7.22 -7.99
C CYS A 469 -31.82 -7.57 -9.07
N THR A 470 -31.38 -8.15 -10.18
CA THR A 470 -32.26 -8.57 -11.29
C THR A 470 -33.23 -9.67 -10.84
N LEU A 471 -32.73 -10.72 -10.18
CA LEU A 471 -33.59 -11.77 -9.62
C LEU A 471 -34.54 -11.22 -8.56
N SER A 472 -34.09 -10.26 -7.75
CA SER A 472 -34.91 -9.59 -6.74
C SER A 472 -36.07 -8.80 -7.35
N ILE A 473 -35.90 -8.19 -8.53
CA ILE A 473 -36.98 -7.58 -9.31
C ILE A 473 -38.00 -8.64 -9.71
N PHE A 474 -37.55 -9.73 -10.35
CA PHE A 474 -38.45 -10.81 -10.79
C PHE A 474 -39.21 -11.45 -9.62
N GLU A 475 -38.53 -11.69 -8.50
CA GLU A 475 -39.13 -12.26 -7.30
C GLU A 475 -40.15 -11.31 -6.66
N SER A 476 -39.89 -10.00 -6.70
CA SER A 476 -40.84 -8.98 -6.23
C SER A 476 -42.10 -8.90 -7.10
N LEU A 477 -41.98 -9.21 -8.39
CA LEU A 477 -43.10 -9.24 -9.34
C LEU A 477 -43.88 -10.58 -9.33
N ASP A 478 -43.42 -11.60 -8.58
CA ASP A 478 -44.19 -12.84 -8.43
C ASP A 478 -45.51 -12.54 -7.69
N ARG A 479 -46.60 -12.58 -8.45
CA ARG A 479 -47.95 -12.29 -7.98
C ARG A 479 -48.36 -13.17 -6.81
N ARG A 480 -47.82 -14.40 -6.71
CA ARG A 480 -48.10 -15.33 -5.60
C ARG A 480 -47.50 -14.85 -4.28
N LYS A 481 -46.41 -14.08 -4.31
CA LYS A 481 -45.72 -13.59 -3.10
C LYS A 481 -46.22 -12.24 -2.62
N PHE A 482 -46.44 -11.29 -3.52
CA PHE A 482 -46.76 -9.91 -3.15
C PHE A 482 -48.07 -9.40 -3.73
N GLY A 483 -48.71 -10.10 -4.69
CA GLY A 483 -49.82 -9.53 -5.45
C GLY A 483 -49.35 -8.40 -6.40
N VAL A 484 -50.23 -7.94 -7.30
CA VAL A 484 -49.81 -7.02 -8.39
C VAL A 484 -49.36 -5.66 -7.87
N SER A 485 -50.21 -4.96 -7.10
CA SER A 485 -49.92 -3.59 -6.63
C SER A 485 -48.69 -3.52 -5.72
N GLN A 486 -48.64 -4.40 -4.71
CA GLN A 486 -47.52 -4.42 -3.77
C GLN A 486 -46.25 -5.00 -4.41
N GLY A 487 -46.37 -5.89 -5.39
CA GLY A 487 -45.23 -6.38 -6.18
C GLY A 487 -44.52 -5.25 -6.93
N PHE A 488 -45.27 -4.38 -7.63
CA PHE A 488 -44.70 -3.20 -8.28
C PHE A 488 -44.02 -2.24 -7.29
N LYS A 489 -44.66 -1.95 -6.15
CA LYS A 489 -44.07 -1.10 -5.09
C LYS A 489 -42.78 -1.68 -4.51
N THR A 490 -42.64 -3.01 -4.51
CA THR A 490 -41.44 -3.69 -3.99
C THR A 490 -40.36 -3.81 -5.07
N ALA A 491 -40.73 -3.93 -6.35
CA ALA A 491 -39.81 -4.04 -7.47
C ALA A 491 -39.17 -2.69 -7.87
N LEU A 492 -39.91 -1.57 -7.79
CA LEU A 492 -39.42 -0.26 -8.23
C LEU A 492 -38.13 0.19 -7.52
N PRO A 493 -37.96 0.03 -6.19
CA PRO A 493 -36.69 0.30 -5.53
C PRO A 493 -35.51 -0.50 -6.06
N TRP A 494 -35.70 -1.75 -6.48
CA TRP A 494 -34.63 -2.57 -7.05
C TRP A 494 -34.19 -2.08 -8.44
N VAL A 495 -35.12 -1.57 -9.24
CA VAL A 495 -34.80 -0.90 -10.52
C VAL A 495 -33.96 0.34 -10.26
N ALA A 496 -34.33 1.15 -9.26
CA ALA A 496 -33.56 2.32 -8.85
C ALA A 496 -32.16 1.93 -8.33
N LEU A 497 -32.04 0.83 -7.57
CA LEU A 497 -30.75 0.30 -7.11
C LEU A 497 -29.86 -0.20 -8.26
N MET A 498 -30.43 -0.76 -9.33
CA MET A 498 -29.68 -1.14 -10.54
C MET A 498 -29.12 0.09 -11.28
N PHE A 499 -29.93 1.15 -11.40
CA PHE A 499 -29.45 2.42 -11.97
C PHE A 499 -28.37 3.05 -11.09
N THR A 500 -28.57 3.02 -9.77
CA THR A 500 -27.59 3.50 -8.79
C THR A 500 -26.29 2.69 -8.86
N HIS A 501 -26.35 1.36 -8.97
CA HIS A 501 -25.18 0.49 -9.15
C HIS A 501 -24.35 0.92 -10.37
N ARG A 502 -25.00 1.26 -11.50
CA ARG A 502 -24.29 1.74 -12.70
C ARG A 502 -23.52 3.03 -12.44
N ILE A 503 -24.11 3.97 -11.68
CA ILE A 503 -23.45 5.23 -11.31
C ILE A 503 -22.31 4.97 -10.32
N LEU A 504 -22.56 4.20 -9.26
CA LEU A 504 -21.58 3.97 -8.19
C LEU A 504 -20.35 3.18 -8.65
N ARG A 505 -20.50 2.28 -9.63
CA ARG A 505 -19.34 1.65 -10.31
C ARG A 505 -18.39 2.63 -10.98
N LYS A 506 -18.87 3.82 -11.33
CA LYS A 506 -18.11 4.90 -11.95
C LYS A 506 -17.81 6.05 -10.99
N LEU A 507 -18.27 5.95 -9.75
CA LEU A 507 -17.94 6.93 -8.71
C LEU A 507 -16.43 6.93 -8.45
N ASN A 508 -15.86 5.74 -8.24
CA ASN A 508 -14.44 5.50 -8.15
C ASN A 508 -14.09 4.33 -9.09
N GLN A 509 -13.16 4.53 -10.01
CA GLN A 509 -12.68 3.45 -10.86
C GLN A 509 -11.76 2.52 -10.05
N THR A 510 -12.15 1.25 -9.91
CA THR A 510 -11.39 0.20 -9.21
C THR A 510 -10.73 -0.76 -10.20
N GLY A 511 -9.67 -1.43 -9.76
CA GLY A 511 -8.89 -2.34 -10.59
C GLY A 511 -7.80 -1.63 -11.39
N ASP A 512 -6.95 -2.43 -12.03
CA ASP A 512 -5.83 -1.92 -12.82
C ASP A 512 -6.21 -1.83 -14.30
N LYS A 513 -7.01 -2.79 -14.78
CA LYS A 513 -7.59 -2.71 -16.12
C LYS A 513 -8.56 -1.52 -16.10
N TRP A 514 -8.24 -0.49 -16.88
CA TRP A 514 -9.02 0.75 -17.02
C TRP A 514 -8.83 1.82 -15.95
N ALA A 515 -7.84 1.70 -15.06
CA ALA A 515 -7.51 2.76 -14.08
C ALA A 515 -7.22 4.14 -14.74
N MET A 516 -6.77 4.14 -16.01
CA MET A 516 -6.46 5.34 -16.79
C MET A 516 -7.68 6.07 -17.36
N LEU A 517 -8.87 5.45 -17.34
CA LEU A 517 -10.08 6.08 -17.86
C LEU A 517 -10.65 7.08 -16.85
N PRO A 518 -11.27 8.19 -17.31
CA PRO A 518 -11.86 9.16 -16.41
C PRO A 518 -13.01 8.55 -15.61
N ASP A 519 -13.09 8.93 -14.33
CA ASP A 519 -14.17 8.57 -13.41
C ASP A 519 -14.84 9.82 -12.82
N ILE A 520 -15.95 9.62 -12.11
CA ILE A 520 -16.73 10.73 -11.54
C ILE A 520 -15.91 11.44 -10.46
N LYS A 521 -15.13 10.72 -9.64
CA LYS A 521 -14.22 11.30 -8.64
C LYS A 521 -13.25 12.30 -9.29
N GLY A 522 -12.54 11.89 -10.34
CA GLY A 522 -11.56 12.74 -11.02
C GLY A 522 -12.21 14.01 -11.59
N TYR A 523 -13.42 13.88 -12.15
CA TYR A 523 -14.20 15.02 -12.59
C TYR A 523 -14.59 15.95 -11.42
N LEU A 524 -15.11 15.41 -10.31
CA LEU A 524 -15.53 16.19 -9.14
C LEU A 524 -14.37 16.91 -8.44
N ASN A 525 -13.18 16.31 -8.41
CA ASN A 525 -12.01 16.87 -7.75
C ASN A 525 -11.29 17.95 -8.56
N SER A 526 -11.57 18.08 -9.86
CA SER A 526 -11.01 19.15 -10.67
C SER A 526 -11.41 20.53 -10.13
N SER A 527 -10.49 21.49 -10.16
CA SER A 527 -10.69 22.84 -9.63
C SER A 527 -11.94 23.53 -10.22
N GLU A 528 -12.20 23.31 -11.51
CA GLU A 528 -13.37 23.82 -12.23
C GLU A 528 -14.71 23.28 -11.70
N ASN A 529 -14.74 22.08 -11.12
CA ASN A 529 -15.96 21.41 -10.68
C ASN A 529 -16.08 21.30 -9.15
N SER A 530 -15.26 22.06 -8.41
CA SER A 530 -15.25 22.07 -6.94
C SER A 530 -16.63 22.41 -6.30
N PHE A 531 -17.44 23.22 -6.98
CA PHE A 531 -18.83 23.47 -6.59
C PHE A 531 -19.70 22.20 -6.63
N LEU A 532 -19.54 21.37 -7.67
CA LEU A 532 -20.31 20.13 -7.82
C LEU A 532 -19.93 19.11 -6.76
N LEU A 533 -18.65 19.00 -6.39
CA LEU A 533 -18.21 18.18 -5.26
C LEU A 533 -18.90 18.58 -3.96
N THR A 534 -18.99 19.89 -3.71
CA THR A 534 -19.68 20.45 -2.55
C THR A 534 -21.17 20.09 -2.56
N LEU A 535 -21.84 20.18 -3.72
CA LEU A 535 -23.24 19.78 -3.86
C LEU A 535 -23.45 18.27 -3.59
N VAL A 536 -22.59 17.41 -4.14
CA VAL A 536 -22.65 15.95 -3.91
C VAL A 536 -22.45 15.62 -2.43
N PHE A 537 -21.51 16.28 -1.76
CA PHE A 537 -21.28 16.11 -0.34
C PHE A 537 -22.49 16.54 0.50
N LEU A 538 -23.09 17.70 0.23
CA LEU A 538 -24.30 18.17 0.90
C LEU A 538 -25.47 17.21 0.69
N LEU A 539 -25.66 16.70 -0.54
CA LEU A 539 -26.66 15.67 -0.83
C LEU A 539 -26.40 14.39 -0.01
N GLY A 540 -25.14 13.99 0.16
CA GLY A 540 -24.75 12.88 1.01
C GLY A 540 -25.15 13.09 2.48
N LEU A 541 -24.84 14.25 3.06
CA LEU A 541 -25.22 14.61 4.43
C LEU A 541 -26.74 14.66 4.63
N LEU A 542 -27.46 15.27 3.68
CA LEU A 542 -28.93 15.34 3.70
C LEU A 542 -29.58 13.96 3.61
N ALA A 543 -29.08 13.09 2.73
CA ALA A 543 -29.54 11.72 2.60
C ALA A 543 -29.30 10.92 3.90
N LEU A 544 -28.18 11.18 4.57
CA LEU A 544 -27.84 10.51 5.83
C LEU A 544 -28.74 10.97 6.98
N PHE A 545 -29.00 12.28 7.05
CA PHE A 545 -29.99 12.84 7.97
C PHE A 545 -31.38 12.24 7.72
N TYR A 546 -31.82 12.15 6.46
CA TYR A 546 -33.11 11.53 6.12
C TYR A 546 -33.19 10.05 6.53
N CYS A 547 -32.13 9.28 6.33
CA CYS A 547 -32.07 7.89 6.79
C CYS A 547 -32.21 7.76 8.30
N THR A 548 -31.59 8.68 9.05
CA THR A 548 -31.65 8.76 10.51
C THR A 548 -33.04 9.20 10.99
N PHE A 549 -33.60 10.24 10.39
CA PHE A 549 -34.96 10.73 10.67
C PHE A 549 -36.02 9.65 10.44
N SER A 550 -35.95 8.96 9.30
CA SER A 550 -36.88 7.87 8.96
C SER A 550 -36.73 6.62 9.85
N ASN A 551 -35.68 6.52 10.66
CA ASN A 551 -35.53 5.46 11.66
C ASN A 551 -36.33 5.72 12.95
N GLY A 552 -37.02 6.87 13.05
CA GLY A 552 -37.84 7.20 14.23
C GLY A 552 -37.00 7.53 15.46
N CYS A 553 -35.84 8.14 15.29
CA CYS A 553 -34.99 8.64 16.37
C CYS A 553 -35.69 9.74 17.20
N THR A 554 -35.29 9.89 18.46
CA THR A 554 -35.81 10.94 19.34
C THR A 554 -35.35 12.33 18.88
N ARG A 555 -36.05 13.39 19.30
CA ARG A 555 -35.66 14.78 18.98
C ARG A 555 -34.22 15.10 19.43
N TYR A 556 -33.82 14.62 20.62
CA TYR A 556 -32.45 14.82 21.14
C TYR A 556 -31.39 14.11 20.28
N GLN A 557 -31.66 12.87 19.86
CA GLN A 557 -30.77 12.14 18.95
C GLN A 557 -30.62 12.89 17.62
N LEU A 558 -31.71 13.41 17.06
CA LEU A 558 -31.68 14.18 15.81
C LEU A 558 -30.88 15.48 15.96
N ILE A 559 -31.05 16.22 17.06
CA ILE A 559 -30.29 17.45 17.31
C ILE A 559 -28.78 17.18 17.38
N ILE A 560 -28.36 16.14 18.13
CA ILE A 560 -26.95 15.78 18.27
C ILE A 560 -26.38 15.34 16.91
N PHE A 561 -27.12 14.49 16.19
CA PHE A 561 -26.72 14.01 14.88
C PHE A 561 -26.57 15.17 13.88
N SER A 562 -27.56 16.05 13.78
CA SER A 562 -27.51 17.24 12.92
C SER A 562 -26.36 18.16 13.30
N SER A 563 -26.11 18.37 14.60
CA SER A 563 -24.98 19.17 15.07
C SER A 563 -23.65 18.59 14.62
N ALA A 564 -23.49 17.26 14.71
CA ALA A 564 -22.29 16.58 14.24
C ALA A 564 -22.12 16.70 12.71
N LEU A 565 -23.20 16.59 11.91
CA LEU A 565 -23.12 16.80 10.46
C LEU A 565 -22.70 18.24 10.11
N ILE A 566 -23.20 19.24 10.84
CA ILE A 566 -22.82 20.65 10.66
C ILE A 566 -21.34 20.85 11.00
N VAL A 567 -20.85 20.22 12.06
CA VAL A 567 -19.42 20.27 12.42
C VAL A 567 -18.55 19.58 11.36
N ASN A 568 -19.00 18.48 10.76
CA ASN A 568 -18.31 17.84 9.64
C ASN A 568 -18.26 18.78 8.42
N LEU A 569 -19.37 19.44 8.08
CA LEU A 569 -19.39 20.45 7.02
C LEU A 569 -18.39 21.58 7.28
N TYR A 570 -18.37 22.13 8.50
CA TYR A 570 -17.42 23.16 8.90
C TYR A 570 -15.97 22.67 8.81
N TYR A 571 -15.67 21.46 9.30
CA TYR A 571 -14.35 20.84 9.19
C TYR A 571 -13.88 20.83 7.73
N ARG A 572 -14.71 20.32 6.81
CA ARG A 572 -14.38 20.19 5.38
C ARG A 572 -14.11 21.53 4.71
N LEU A 573 -14.84 22.58 5.10
CA LEU A 573 -14.61 23.95 4.63
C LEU A 573 -13.30 24.51 5.18
N SER A 574 -12.99 24.28 6.46
CA SER A 574 -11.80 24.82 7.11
C SER A 574 -10.48 24.28 6.54
N ILE A 575 -10.47 23.04 6.06
CA ILE A 575 -9.32 22.39 5.42
C ILE A 575 -9.30 22.58 3.89
N SER A 576 -10.21 23.39 3.33
CA SER A 576 -10.34 23.62 1.87
C SER A 576 -10.58 22.33 1.05
N SER A 577 -11.21 21.31 1.63
CA SER A 577 -11.57 20.07 0.91
C SER A 577 -12.83 20.22 0.05
N ILE A 578 -13.64 21.25 0.34
CA ILE A 578 -14.82 21.67 -0.41
C ILE A 578 -14.86 23.21 -0.39
N HIS A 579 -15.53 23.82 -1.37
CA HIS A 579 -15.48 25.26 -1.59
C HIS A 579 -16.88 25.86 -1.77
N PHE A 580 -17.10 27.04 -1.16
CA PHE A 580 -18.22 27.92 -1.51
C PHE A 580 -17.65 29.17 -2.18
N GLU A 581 -18.07 29.45 -3.41
CA GLU A 581 -17.61 30.62 -4.17
C GLU A 581 -17.89 31.95 -3.43
N PHE A 582 -18.94 32.00 -2.61
CA PHE A 582 -19.43 33.22 -1.97
C PHE A 582 -19.07 33.38 -0.49
N LEU A 583 -18.42 32.39 0.13
CA LEU A 583 -18.13 32.38 1.57
C LEU A 583 -16.67 31.99 1.83
N GLN A 584 -15.90 32.95 2.36
CA GLN A 584 -14.53 32.69 2.83
C GLN A 584 -14.56 32.20 4.29
N PHE A 585 -14.00 31.01 4.51
CA PHE A 585 -13.84 30.44 5.84
C PHE A 585 -12.38 30.59 6.31
N PRO A 586 -12.13 30.78 7.62
CA PRO A 586 -10.78 30.77 8.16
C PRO A 586 -10.12 29.42 7.86
N LYS A 587 -9.01 29.44 7.13
CA LYS A 587 -8.21 28.24 6.91
C LYS A 587 -7.63 27.78 8.24
N SER A 588 -7.86 26.52 8.58
CA SER A 588 -7.33 25.92 9.80
C SER A 588 -7.01 24.45 9.55
N ARG A 589 -6.18 23.85 10.41
CA ARG A 589 -5.92 22.40 10.37
C ARG A 589 -7.10 21.53 10.86
N GLY A 590 -8.24 22.14 11.22
CA GLY A 590 -9.49 21.42 11.52
C GLY A 590 -9.56 20.67 12.86
N LYS A 591 -8.49 20.64 13.68
CA LYS A 591 -8.40 19.87 14.94
C LYS A 591 -9.57 20.12 15.90
N LEU A 592 -9.91 21.39 16.15
CA LEU A 592 -11.01 21.74 17.06
C LEU A 592 -12.35 21.18 16.55
N ALA A 593 -12.62 21.31 15.26
CA ALA A 593 -13.84 20.79 14.65
C ALA A 593 -13.89 19.25 14.75
N CYS A 594 -12.78 18.55 14.48
CA CYS A 594 -12.69 17.11 14.66
C CYS A 594 -12.94 16.67 16.11
N ASN A 595 -12.37 17.37 17.09
CA ASN A 595 -12.58 17.05 18.51
C ASN A 595 -14.05 17.20 18.91
N ILE A 596 -14.69 18.30 18.50
CA ILE A 596 -16.12 18.53 18.74
C ILE A 596 -16.95 17.42 18.07
N PHE A 597 -16.63 17.07 16.82
CA PHE A 597 -17.31 16.01 16.08
C PHE A 597 -17.25 14.66 16.79
N TRP A 598 -16.07 14.26 17.27
CA TRP A 598 -15.90 13.00 17.99
C TRP A 598 -16.63 12.99 19.32
N VAL A 599 -16.62 14.09 20.08
CA VAL A 599 -17.40 14.22 21.32
C VAL A 599 -18.90 14.03 21.04
N LEU A 600 -19.44 14.71 20.02
CA LEU A 600 -20.86 14.55 19.64
C LEU A 600 -21.18 13.11 19.19
N THR A 601 -20.26 12.48 18.48
CA THR A 601 -20.39 11.09 18.01
C THR A 601 -20.38 10.10 19.19
N ILE A 602 -19.54 10.31 20.21
CA ILE A 602 -19.54 9.51 21.44
C ILE A 602 -20.87 9.66 22.17
N ILE A 603 -21.37 10.89 22.36
CA ILE A 603 -22.66 11.15 23.01
C ILE A 603 -23.78 10.44 22.24
N PHE A 604 -23.80 10.56 20.90
CA PHE A 604 -24.78 9.89 20.05
C PHE A 604 -24.70 8.35 20.15
N THR A 605 -23.49 7.79 20.16
CA THR A 605 -23.24 6.34 20.29
C THR A 605 -23.80 5.80 21.59
N VAL A 606 -23.60 6.51 22.72
CA VAL A 606 -24.18 6.13 24.02
C VAL A 606 -25.71 6.11 23.96
N GLN A 607 -26.34 7.04 23.25
CA GLN A 607 -27.79 7.04 23.07
C GLN A 607 -28.27 5.86 22.19
N CYS A 608 -27.50 5.47 21.19
CA CYS A 608 -27.79 4.31 20.34
C CYS A 608 -27.74 2.96 21.10
N LEU A 609 -27.03 2.87 22.23
CA LEU A 609 -26.95 1.64 23.06
C LEU A 609 -28.34 1.13 23.45
N LYS A 610 -29.25 2.03 23.84
CA LYS A 610 -30.59 1.67 24.32
C LYS A 610 -31.46 1.01 23.24
N ARG A 611 -31.34 1.46 21.98
CA ARG A 611 -32.13 0.96 20.85
C ARG A 611 -31.37 -0.02 19.95
N ARG A 612 -30.11 -0.32 20.27
CA ARG A 612 -29.19 -1.16 19.47
C ARG A 612 -29.01 -0.64 18.03
N GLU A 613 -29.05 0.68 17.85
CA GLU A 613 -28.96 1.36 16.53
C GLU A 613 -27.51 1.71 16.16
N PHE A 614 -26.56 0.81 16.43
CA PHE A 614 -25.12 1.06 16.24
C PHE A 614 -24.72 1.41 14.81
N TYR A 615 -25.50 0.96 13.82
CA TYR A 615 -25.25 1.29 12.41
C TYR A 615 -25.39 2.80 12.14
N LEU A 616 -26.24 3.53 12.87
CA LEU A 616 -26.37 4.99 12.77
C LEU A 616 -25.15 5.70 13.35
N ALA A 617 -24.68 5.24 14.51
CA ALA A 617 -23.46 5.75 15.14
C ALA A 617 -22.24 5.53 14.25
N TRP A 618 -22.12 4.34 13.65
CA TRP A 618 -21.08 4.05 12.66
C TRP A 618 -21.20 4.93 11.42
N SER A 619 -22.41 5.12 10.88
CA SER A 619 -22.61 5.97 9.70
C SER A 619 -22.22 7.43 9.98
N LEU A 620 -22.46 7.92 11.21
CA LEU A 620 -21.96 9.23 11.62
C LEU A 620 -20.42 9.24 11.64
N ALA A 621 -19.79 8.31 12.37
CA ALA A 621 -18.33 8.22 12.48
C ALA A 621 -17.65 8.08 11.11
N ALA A 622 -18.16 7.22 10.23
CA ALA A 622 -17.63 7.03 8.88
C ALA A 622 -17.74 8.28 8.01
N SER A 623 -18.71 9.17 8.25
CA SER A 623 -18.92 10.38 7.43
C SER A 623 -17.76 11.38 7.48
N ILE A 624 -16.98 11.42 8.58
CA ILE A 624 -15.78 12.27 8.66
C ILE A 624 -14.53 11.57 8.10
N LEU A 625 -14.53 10.24 8.05
CA LEU A 625 -13.42 9.45 7.53
C LEU A 625 -13.45 9.35 6.00
N LEU A 626 -14.64 9.24 5.39
CA LEU A 626 -14.80 9.14 3.94
C LEU A 626 -14.51 10.47 3.23
N LYS A 627 -13.92 10.39 2.02
CA LYS A 627 -13.82 11.54 1.10
C LYS A 627 -15.21 12.13 0.80
N PRO A 628 -15.34 13.44 0.51
CA PRO A 628 -16.64 14.11 0.38
C PRO A 628 -17.60 13.44 -0.62
N HIS A 629 -17.10 12.99 -1.78
CA HIS A 629 -17.91 12.30 -2.79
C HIS A 629 -18.38 10.89 -2.37
N ASN A 630 -17.68 10.25 -1.42
CA ASN A 630 -18.01 8.91 -0.93
C ASN A 630 -19.03 8.90 0.21
N VAL A 631 -19.31 10.04 0.84
CA VAL A 631 -20.25 10.12 1.99
C VAL A 631 -21.66 9.66 1.63
N ILE A 632 -22.07 9.84 0.38
CA ILE A 632 -23.37 9.36 -0.13
C ILE A 632 -23.52 7.82 -0.05
N LEU A 633 -22.40 7.07 -0.10
CA LEU A 633 -22.41 5.61 -0.06
C LEU A 633 -23.04 5.09 1.23
N LEU A 634 -22.84 5.76 2.37
CA LEU A 634 -23.40 5.36 3.66
C LEU A 634 -24.94 5.29 3.61
N SER A 635 -25.55 6.34 3.07
CA SER A 635 -27.01 6.44 2.92
C SER A 635 -27.55 5.42 1.93
N VAL A 636 -26.88 5.24 0.78
CA VAL A 636 -27.29 4.23 -0.21
C VAL A 636 -27.19 2.82 0.36
N GLN A 637 -26.17 2.53 1.19
CA GLN A 637 -25.99 1.23 1.83
C GLN A 637 -27.12 0.93 2.82
N VAL A 638 -27.50 1.92 3.65
CA VAL A 638 -28.65 1.80 4.58
C VAL A 638 -29.96 1.58 3.81
N ILE A 639 -30.20 2.33 2.72
CA ILE A 639 -31.38 2.15 1.88
C ILE A 639 -31.41 0.76 1.24
N THR A 640 -30.26 0.30 0.74
CA THR A 640 -30.11 -1.04 0.14
C THR A 640 -30.44 -2.14 1.14
N SER A 641 -29.90 -2.06 2.36
CA SER A 641 -30.21 -3.00 3.44
C SER A 641 -31.71 -3.05 3.75
N ARG A 642 -32.39 -1.89 3.80
CA ARG A 642 -33.85 -1.85 4.01
C ARG A 642 -34.61 -2.60 2.91
N GLN A 643 -34.13 -2.59 1.66
CA GLN A 643 -34.75 -3.36 0.57
C GLN A 643 -34.44 -4.86 0.66
N ILE A 644 -33.20 -5.24 0.99
CA ILE A 644 -32.82 -6.64 1.26
C ILE A 644 -33.75 -7.23 2.34
N ASN A 645 -33.90 -6.50 3.45
CA ASN A 645 -34.73 -6.93 4.57
C ASN A 645 -36.20 -7.13 4.16
N LYS A 646 -36.77 -6.32 3.26
CA LYS A 646 -38.15 -6.51 2.78
C LYS A 646 -38.34 -7.80 1.99
N ILE A 647 -37.36 -8.22 1.19
CA ILE A 647 -37.43 -9.48 0.43
C ILE A 647 -37.42 -10.69 1.38
N PHE A 648 -36.53 -10.67 2.37
CA PHE A 648 -36.36 -11.79 3.31
C PHE A 648 -37.27 -11.70 4.55
N TYR A 649 -38.03 -10.61 4.73
CA TYR A 649 -38.90 -10.41 5.89
C TYR A 649 -39.91 -11.53 6.08
N LYS A 650 -40.51 -12.02 4.98
CA LYS A 650 -41.56 -13.05 5.03
C LYS A 650 -41.04 -14.46 5.33
N THR A 651 -39.76 -14.73 5.08
CA THR A 651 -39.20 -16.07 5.23
C THR A 651 -38.43 -16.27 6.53
N GLU A 652 -38.18 -15.19 7.30
CA GLU A 652 -37.32 -15.20 8.50
C GLU A 652 -35.94 -15.86 8.25
N ASP A 653 -35.48 -15.85 6.99
CA ASP A 653 -34.27 -16.55 6.59
C ASP A 653 -33.02 -15.74 6.95
N ILE A 654 -32.59 -15.90 8.20
CA ILE A 654 -31.42 -15.24 8.78
C ILE A 654 -30.16 -15.54 7.93
N LEU A 655 -30.01 -16.77 7.43
CA LEU A 655 -28.85 -17.17 6.61
C LEU A 655 -28.74 -16.37 5.30
N TYR A 656 -29.77 -16.40 4.46
CA TYR A 656 -29.71 -15.75 3.14
C TYR A 656 -29.66 -14.22 3.26
N ASN A 657 -30.35 -13.67 4.25
CA ASN A 657 -30.29 -12.25 4.55
C ASN A 657 -28.87 -11.83 5.00
N SER A 658 -28.20 -12.62 5.85
CA SER A 658 -26.79 -12.40 6.22
C SER A 658 -25.85 -12.53 5.01
N ILE A 659 -26.06 -13.49 4.11
CA ILE A 659 -25.25 -13.61 2.86
C ILE A 659 -25.44 -12.37 1.98
N ALA A 660 -26.67 -11.91 1.78
CA ALA A 660 -26.94 -10.71 0.97
C ALA A 660 -26.27 -9.46 1.56
N HIS A 661 -26.25 -9.30 2.88
CA HIS A 661 -25.50 -8.22 3.54
C HIS A 661 -23.99 -8.41 3.40
N PHE A 662 -23.47 -9.63 3.48
CA PHE A 662 -22.05 -9.92 3.23
C PHE A 662 -21.65 -9.47 1.82
N TRP A 663 -22.43 -9.81 0.79
CA TRP A 663 -22.21 -9.36 -0.59
C TRP A 663 -22.29 -7.84 -0.71
N MET A 664 -23.30 -7.22 -0.07
CA MET A 664 -23.42 -5.76 -0.03
C MET A 664 -22.16 -5.10 0.56
N GLY A 665 -21.55 -5.70 1.60
CA GLY A 665 -20.30 -5.21 2.18
C GLY A 665 -19.16 -5.10 1.16
N TYR A 666 -18.92 -6.17 0.38
CA TYR A 666 -17.89 -6.17 -0.67
C TYR A 666 -18.20 -5.20 -1.80
N VAL A 667 -19.46 -5.13 -2.25
CA VAL A 667 -19.84 -4.20 -3.31
C VAL A 667 -19.59 -2.74 -2.90
N PHE A 668 -19.92 -2.38 -1.66
CA PHE A 668 -19.68 -1.02 -1.15
C PHE A 668 -18.21 -0.75 -0.83
N TYR A 669 -17.43 -1.78 -0.45
CA TYR A 669 -15.98 -1.70 -0.36
C TYR A 669 -15.36 -1.25 -1.69
N PHE A 670 -15.78 -1.86 -2.81
CA PHE A 670 -15.29 -1.47 -4.13
C PHE A 670 -15.89 -0.14 -4.63
N TYR A 671 -17.16 0.17 -4.36
CA TYR A 671 -17.70 1.50 -4.69
C TYR A 671 -16.96 2.65 -4.01
N GLN A 672 -16.39 2.43 -2.83
CA GLN A 672 -15.58 3.42 -2.12
C GLN A 672 -14.25 3.73 -2.84
N GLY A 673 -13.82 2.87 -3.78
CA GLY A 673 -12.55 2.97 -4.49
C GLY A 673 -11.45 2.06 -3.95
N ASN A 674 -11.76 1.22 -2.96
CA ASN A 674 -10.79 0.28 -2.42
C ASN A 674 -10.47 -0.82 -3.45
N GLY A 675 -9.29 -1.44 -3.31
CA GLY A 675 -8.83 -2.55 -4.15
C GLY A 675 -8.15 -3.61 -3.31
N ASN A 676 -7.48 -4.57 -3.96
CA ASN A 676 -6.70 -5.60 -3.28
C ASN A 676 -5.19 -5.30 -3.29
N SER A 677 -4.76 -4.14 -3.79
CA SER A 677 -3.38 -3.63 -3.74
C SER A 677 -3.19 -2.71 -2.53
N LEU A 678 -2.00 -2.71 -1.92
CA LEU A 678 -1.66 -1.76 -0.85
C LEU A 678 -1.67 -0.31 -1.36
N ALA A 679 -1.41 -0.10 -2.65
CA ALA A 679 -1.50 1.23 -3.27
C ALA A 679 -2.91 1.82 -3.30
N ASN A 680 -3.94 1.03 -2.97
CA ASN A 680 -5.33 1.50 -2.91
C ASN A 680 -5.75 1.88 -1.49
N VAL A 681 -4.88 1.68 -0.48
CA VAL A 681 -5.17 2.10 0.89
C VAL A 681 -5.09 3.62 0.97
N ASP A 682 -6.23 4.26 1.22
CA ASP A 682 -6.28 5.68 1.52
C ASP A 682 -5.78 5.92 2.95
N VAL A 683 -4.62 6.58 3.08
CA VAL A 683 -4.02 6.92 4.37
C VAL A 683 -4.57 8.21 4.97
N SER A 684 -5.24 9.06 4.17
CA SER A 684 -5.81 10.36 4.59
C SER A 684 -6.67 10.29 5.87
N PRO A 685 -7.52 9.26 6.07
CA PRO A 685 -8.32 9.11 7.28
C PRO A 685 -7.48 8.99 8.56
N GLY A 686 -6.25 8.47 8.45
CA GLY A 686 -5.31 8.33 9.55
C GLY A 686 -4.89 9.67 10.17
N PHE A 687 -5.08 10.76 9.44
CA PHE A 687 -4.63 12.10 9.83
C PHE A 687 -5.78 13.03 10.26
N VAL A 688 -7.03 12.56 10.21
CA VAL A 688 -8.20 13.38 10.58
C VAL A 688 -8.11 13.79 12.04
N GLY A 689 -7.87 15.08 12.28
CA GLY A 689 -7.81 15.68 13.62
C GLY A 689 -6.45 15.59 14.32
N LEU A 690 -5.38 15.16 13.64
CA LEU A 690 -4.02 15.08 14.21
C LEU A 690 -3.16 16.30 13.85
N GLU A 691 -2.31 16.72 14.79
CA GLU A 691 -1.21 17.67 14.55
C GLU A 691 0.15 16.98 14.43
N GLU A 692 0.29 15.82 15.07
CA GLU A 692 1.49 14.98 15.07
C GLU A 692 1.09 13.53 14.78
N PHE A 693 2.01 12.75 14.20
CA PHE A 693 1.76 11.35 13.88
C PHE A 693 1.55 10.52 15.15
N ASN A 694 0.42 9.82 15.20
CA ASN A 694 0.19 8.77 16.19
C ASN A 694 -0.19 7.49 15.47
N LEU A 695 0.74 6.54 15.45
CA LEU A 695 0.58 5.24 14.80
C LEU A 695 -0.74 4.56 15.14
N LEU A 696 -1.04 4.40 16.44
CA LEU A 696 -2.18 3.59 16.87
C LEU A 696 -3.48 4.23 16.40
N TYR A 697 -3.60 5.55 16.55
CA TYR A 697 -4.74 6.31 16.05
C TYR A 697 -4.86 6.20 14.53
N SER A 698 -3.78 6.49 13.81
CA SER A 698 -3.79 6.51 12.34
C SER A 698 -4.12 5.13 11.77
N GLY A 699 -3.53 4.06 12.32
CA GLY A 699 -3.82 2.68 11.93
C GLY A 699 -5.28 2.30 12.16
N ILE A 700 -5.85 2.66 13.31
CA ILE A 700 -7.27 2.41 13.61
C ILE A 700 -8.18 3.16 12.63
N MET A 701 -7.89 4.43 12.35
CA MET A 701 -8.72 5.25 11.46
C MET A 701 -8.64 4.79 10.00
N VAL A 702 -7.46 4.40 9.50
CA VAL A 702 -7.30 3.81 8.17
C VAL A 702 -8.02 2.47 8.09
N ALA A 703 -7.87 1.59 9.09
CA ALA A 703 -8.58 0.31 9.14
C ALA A 703 -10.11 0.50 9.17
N ALA A 704 -10.59 1.46 9.96
CA ALA A 704 -12.00 1.86 10.05
C ALA A 704 -12.54 2.39 8.71
N HIS A 705 -11.79 3.25 8.03
CA HIS A 705 -12.14 3.78 6.72
C HIS A 705 -12.19 2.67 5.66
N THR A 706 -11.10 1.90 5.52
CA THR A 706 -10.97 0.85 4.52
C THR A 706 -12.08 -0.20 4.64
N ASN A 707 -12.49 -0.54 5.86
CA ASN A 707 -13.53 -1.54 6.11
C ASN A 707 -14.93 -0.93 6.33
N SER A 708 -15.14 0.35 6.02
CA SER A 708 -16.39 1.05 6.34
C SER A 708 -17.64 0.36 5.76
N GLY A 709 -17.58 -0.02 4.48
CA GLY A 709 -18.65 -0.77 3.83
C GLY A 709 -18.93 -2.12 4.50
N HIS A 710 -17.89 -2.88 4.88
CA HIS A 710 -18.07 -4.17 5.56
C HIS A 710 -18.63 -4.02 6.97
N ILE A 711 -18.13 -3.05 7.74
CA ILE A 711 -18.58 -2.76 9.11
C ILE A 711 -20.06 -2.36 9.08
N LEU A 712 -20.44 -1.44 8.19
CA LEU A 712 -21.83 -1.00 8.07
C LEU A 712 -22.75 -2.16 7.63
N ALA A 713 -22.32 -2.99 6.67
CA ALA A 713 -23.06 -4.17 6.25
C ALA A 713 -23.29 -5.17 7.39
N PHE A 714 -22.27 -5.43 8.22
CA PHE A 714 -22.40 -6.29 9.40
C PHE A 714 -23.34 -5.69 10.46
N LEU A 715 -23.25 -4.37 10.70
CA LEU A 715 -24.12 -3.71 11.65
C LEU A 715 -25.59 -3.73 11.21
N LEU A 716 -25.84 -3.69 9.90
CA LEU A 716 -27.16 -3.78 9.28
C LEU A 716 -27.69 -5.22 9.14
N SER A 717 -26.82 -6.23 9.16
CA SER A 717 -27.21 -7.63 8.95
C SER A 717 -27.95 -8.24 10.16
N PRO A 718 -28.76 -9.29 9.93
CA PRO A 718 -29.32 -10.09 11.02
C PRO A 718 -28.23 -10.60 11.95
N LYS A 719 -28.42 -10.42 13.26
CA LYS A 719 -27.44 -10.84 14.26
C LYS A 719 -27.42 -12.36 14.33
N SER A 720 -26.31 -12.99 13.94
CA SER A 720 -26.06 -14.43 14.08
C SER A 720 -24.56 -14.69 14.03
N ASN A 721 -23.92 -14.93 15.19
CA ASN A 721 -22.47 -15.09 15.21
C ASN A 721 -22.04 -16.39 14.50
N LEU A 722 -22.85 -17.44 14.55
CA LEU A 722 -22.62 -18.69 13.82
C LEU A 722 -22.55 -18.50 12.30
N VAL A 723 -23.59 -17.89 11.72
CA VAL A 723 -23.67 -17.65 10.27
C VAL A 723 -22.52 -16.75 9.83
N ASN A 724 -22.34 -15.63 10.53
CA ASN A 724 -21.31 -14.65 10.22
C ASN A 724 -19.89 -15.25 10.29
N SER A 725 -19.61 -16.09 11.29
CA SER A 725 -18.31 -16.77 11.42
C SER A 725 -18.04 -17.72 10.24
N VAL A 726 -19.04 -18.50 9.81
CA VAL A 726 -18.89 -19.41 8.65
C VAL A 726 -18.69 -18.62 7.36
N LEU A 727 -19.50 -17.57 7.13
CA LEU A 727 -19.41 -16.74 5.92
C LEU A 727 -18.05 -16.05 5.78
N ARG A 728 -17.42 -15.71 6.91
CA ARG A 728 -16.10 -15.08 6.91
C ARG A 728 -14.97 -16.10 6.79
N LEU A 729 -15.05 -17.21 7.52
CA LEU A 729 -13.99 -18.21 7.61
C LEU A 729 -13.91 -19.09 6.36
N PHE A 730 -15.02 -19.38 5.69
CA PHE A 730 -15.00 -20.23 4.48
C PHE A 730 -14.11 -19.65 3.36
N PRO A 731 -14.31 -18.40 2.89
CA PRO A 731 -13.45 -17.82 1.86
C PRO A 731 -11.99 -17.69 2.32
N LEU A 732 -11.76 -17.35 3.60
CA LEU A 732 -10.41 -17.23 4.16
C LEU A 732 -9.67 -18.57 4.15
N ALA A 733 -10.29 -19.64 4.66
CA ALA A 733 -9.71 -20.98 4.70
C ALA A 733 -9.38 -21.49 3.29
N THR A 734 -10.30 -21.26 2.34
CA THR A 734 -10.06 -21.58 0.92
C THR A 734 -8.90 -20.78 0.34
N TYR A 735 -8.84 -19.47 0.61
CA TYR A 735 -7.77 -18.58 0.14
C TYR A 735 -6.39 -19.04 0.60
N VAL A 736 -6.19 -19.24 1.92
CA VAL A 736 -4.89 -19.65 2.48
C VAL A 736 -4.48 -21.06 2.04
N THR A 737 -5.45 -21.91 1.71
CA THR A 737 -5.21 -23.24 1.14
C THR A 737 -4.67 -23.15 -0.28
N PHE A 738 -5.30 -22.34 -1.13
CA PHE A 738 -4.79 -22.11 -2.49
C PHE A 738 -3.42 -21.46 -2.48
N LEU A 739 -3.19 -20.55 -1.53
CA LEU A 739 -1.95 -19.80 -1.44
C LEU A 739 -0.72 -20.70 -1.19
N ILE A 740 -0.86 -21.86 -0.52
CA ILE A 740 0.23 -22.85 -0.41
C ILE A 740 0.66 -23.38 -1.78
N PHE A 741 -0.27 -23.60 -2.69
CA PHE A 741 0.05 -24.08 -4.04
C PHE A 741 0.64 -22.96 -4.92
N GLN A 742 0.54 -21.71 -4.48
CA GLN A 742 0.97 -20.53 -5.22
C GLN A 742 2.23 -19.88 -4.62
N LEU A 743 2.93 -20.55 -3.68
CA LEU A 743 4.12 -19.97 -3.02
C LEU A 743 5.24 -19.59 -4.00
N ASN A 744 5.39 -20.34 -5.09
CA ASN A 744 6.38 -20.07 -6.14
C ASN A 744 5.79 -19.24 -7.31
N HIS A 745 4.58 -18.71 -7.16
CA HIS A 745 3.93 -17.94 -8.22
C HIS A 745 4.61 -16.57 -8.37
N LEU A 746 4.80 -16.12 -9.62
CA LEU A 746 5.45 -14.84 -9.93
C LEU A 746 4.85 -13.63 -9.18
N PHE A 747 3.53 -13.66 -8.97
CA PHE A 747 2.75 -12.62 -8.27
C PHE A 747 2.48 -12.90 -6.78
N ILE A 748 3.23 -13.82 -6.15
CA ILE A 748 3.08 -14.15 -4.72
C ILE A 748 3.20 -12.89 -3.85
N TRP A 749 4.18 -12.04 -4.15
CA TRP A 749 4.41 -10.81 -3.44
C TRP A 749 3.49 -9.69 -3.91
N SER A 750 3.15 -9.58 -5.19
CA SER A 750 2.44 -8.40 -5.70
C SER A 750 0.91 -8.46 -5.57
N VAL A 751 0.32 -9.65 -5.60
CA VAL A 751 -1.14 -9.84 -5.61
C VAL A 751 -1.61 -10.62 -4.40
N PHE A 752 -0.99 -11.78 -4.15
CA PHE A 752 -1.44 -12.64 -3.05
C PHE A 752 -1.08 -12.06 -1.67
N SER A 753 0.14 -11.60 -1.46
CA SER A 753 0.56 -11.06 -0.16
C SER A 753 -0.29 -9.86 0.29
N PRO A 754 -0.56 -8.83 -0.55
CA PRO A 754 -1.48 -7.76 -0.20
C PRO A 754 -2.89 -8.27 0.12
N LYS A 755 -3.45 -9.17 -0.69
CA LYS A 755 -4.77 -9.76 -0.43
C LYS A 755 -4.81 -10.48 0.92
N LEU A 756 -3.78 -11.24 1.28
CA LEU A 756 -3.66 -11.88 2.60
C LEU A 756 -3.69 -10.86 3.74
N LEU A 757 -3.02 -9.71 3.59
CA LEU A 757 -3.05 -8.62 4.58
C LEU A 757 -4.45 -7.99 4.70
N TYR A 758 -5.16 -7.75 3.58
CA TYR A 758 -6.55 -7.29 3.60
C TYR A 758 -7.47 -8.29 4.30
N GLU A 759 -7.35 -9.58 3.96
CA GLU A 759 -8.12 -10.66 4.58
C GLU A 759 -7.82 -10.77 6.09
N THR A 760 -6.56 -10.54 6.49
CA THR A 760 -6.17 -10.49 7.91
C THR A 760 -6.83 -9.32 8.64
N ASN A 761 -6.67 -8.11 8.11
CA ASN A 761 -7.27 -6.90 8.70
C ASN A 761 -8.79 -7.05 8.83
N PHE A 762 -9.45 -7.53 7.77
CA PHE A 762 -10.87 -7.77 7.79
C PHE A 762 -11.27 -8.83 8.82
N SER A 763 -10.48 -9.90 9.00
CA SER A 763 -10.75 -10.94 10.00
C SER A 763 -10.65 -10.43 11.43
N ILE A 764 -9.69 -9.55 11.73
CA ILE A 764 -9.52 -8.89 13.03
C ILE A 764 -10.71 -7.98 13.33
N ILE A 765 -11.10 -7.13 12.38
CA ILE A 765 -12.27 -6.25 12.53
C ILE A 765 -13.54 -7.08 12.75
N PHE A 766 -13.69 -8.17 12.00
CA PHE A 766 -14.84 -9.05 12.14
C PHE A 766 -14.90 -9.72 13.52
N LEU A 767 -13.75 -10.10 14.10
CA LEU A 767 -13.68 -10.61 15.48
C LEU A 767 -14.17 -9.55 16.48
N ILE A 768 -13.72 -8.29 16.32
CA ILE A 768 -14.18 -7.17 17.18
C ILE A 768 -15.71 -7.02 17.08
N LEU A 769 -16.26 -7.06 15.87
CA LEU A 769 -17.70 -6.94 15.62
C LEU A 769 -18.51 -8.10 16.22
N LEU A 770 -18.02 -9.35 16.11
CA LEU A 770 -18.64 -10.52 16.73
C LEU A 770 -18.63 -10.43 18.26
N SER A 771 -17.53 -9.95 18.83
CA SER A 771 -17.37 -9.73 20.28
C SER A 771 -18.30 -8.63 20.79
N VAL A 772 -18.41 -7.50 20.06
CA VAL A 772 -19.37 -6.43 20.38
C VAL A 772 -20.80 -6.96 20.33
N ASN A 773 -21.17 -7.71 19.29
CA ASN A 773 -22.50 -8.32 19.18
C ASN A 773 -22.80 -9.28 20.35
N TYR A 774 -21.80 -10.04 20.79
CA TYR A 774 -21.91 -10.88 21.98
C TYR A 774 -22.10 -10.07 23.27
N LEU A 775 -21.29 -9.03 23.52
CA LEU A 775 -21.41 -8.21 24.72
C LEU A 775 -22.78 -7.52 24.81
N ILE A 776 -23.34 -7.11 23.68
CA ILE A 776 -24.67 -6.47 23.61
C ILE A 776 -25.81 -7.49 23.83
N SER A 777 -25.59 -8.78 23.52
CA SER A 777 -26.62 -9.82 23.69
C SER A 777 -26.76 -10.29 25.13
N ILE A 778 -25.79 -9.99 26.01
CA ILE A 778 -25.87 -10.24 27.45
C ILE A 778 -26.99 -9.37 28.05
N PRO A 779 -28.06 -9.96 28.62
CA PRO A 779 -29.08 -9.18 29.29
C PRO A 779 -28.46 -8.50 30.52
N VAL A 780 -28.53 -7.17 30.57
CA VAL A 780 -28.22 -6.40 31.79
C VAL A 780 -29.25 -6.81 32.83
N LYS A 781 -28.88 -7.69 33.77
CA LYS A 781 -29.68 -7.94 34.97
C LYS A 781 -29.73 -6.62 35.73
N SER A 782 -30.81 -5.84 35.58
CA SER A 782 -31.10 -4.75 36.49
C SER A 782 -31.40 -5.35 37.86
N LYS A 783 -30.38 -5.43 38.72
CA LYS A 783 -30.56 -5.54 40.17
C LYS A 783 -31.12 -4.19 40.67
N PHE A 784 -32.36 -3.90 40.34
CA PHE A 784 -33.19 -3.01 41.13
C PHE A 784 -34.41 -3.82 41.52
N HIS A 785 -34.34 -4.40 42.71
CA HIS A 785 -35.52 -4.86 43.42
C HIS A 785 -36.42 -3.64 43.61
N GLU A 786 -37.45 -3.51 42.78
CA GLU A 786 -38.66 -2.83 43.20
C GLU A 786 -39.20 -3.63 44.39
N LYS A 787 -39.03 -3.08 45.59
CA LYS A 787 -39.82 -3.52 46.74
C LYS A 787 -41.28 -3.15 46.44
N PRO A 788 -42.23 -4.08 46.55
CA PRO A 788 -43.64 -3.74 46.44
C PRO A 788 -44.03 -2.86 47.65
N CYS A 789 -44.58 -1.68 47.37
CA CYS A 789 -45.44 -0.93 48.30
C CYS A 789 -46.85 -0.95 47.74
#